data_AF-A0A3A8KJ23-F1
#
_entry.id   AF-A0A3A8KJ23-F1
#
_cell.length_a   1.000
_cell.length_b   1.000
_cell.length_c   1.000
_cell.angle_alpha   90.00
_cell.angle_beta   90.00
_cell.angle_gamma   90.00
#
_symmetry.space_group_name_H-M   'P 1'
#
loop_
_entity.id
_entity.type
_entity.pdbx_description
1 polymer ?
#
loop_
_entity_poly.entity_id
_entity_poly.type
_entity_poly.pdbx_seq_one_letter_code
_entity_poly.pdbx_strand_id
1 'polypeptide(L)'
;MSTDNGSSSAPRLEDARALAERTALKMEESAGLVQSTELLAARLASAGNEQAASGEQVRTAIESVAAQVEETSAAVQSLVRSQRAMSESARGVQQEAEATAGAMQEVTASVASVRKDAGLLAASSDSTASTVEEVARSVKGVSANAEELAASSEELLASVQEMNATVEDLVVRNQTSAATTEEVAATIEEMSKGITRLSADTQGVGERMAQVSGAVVALGRTLHEVSRDATAMASSVEETASTTEQVARSVRGVADHARTLEAHASATASTVEEVAASVEEVAATSEKNAAVVDANAATIEQLARSAQAVARAADSINGLASTSATASAQLESSTRRAAQMTEEARLAAERVGVSAREGGVTVARSIAGFGRIRQSIVESSGVMKEMGRRAEEIGDIVQTINLIADRTNLLSLNASIEAARAGEHGRGFAVVAEEIRALADRAAAASADVAKIVRGLQTTAREAATATGEGVRAADEGAALAGDAEKALGTILKGVEDLGQNVREASRASAEQVQAVQALAQSTAKVSEQGRVIAASATEQAQAAQALAQGGTEMRRMARQTTQATADQAKALRDAVRSNTQLSEVAQKVSRAVQEQALAATDLAKGAVQMRQLVQGVSGAVAAQGQHVSALGTVSQEVATATQRAITGIAEQAKAAQEVARAMESTRKEVAQSTRAMVEQGRALKQGEVATRQVAKLAQEVTRATDEQAQALSTLVRGAEEVRRVARTTARALDEQTDALSALTTSATKQASGVAAVAKAAQEQATVTEQLGKSVEEMRGRSREIAVTTAQQARTTAITAQEVKEVAGRLGQLAKLQGEQVEGLTHLSGLLGGKDVAVSRASREQKA
;
A
#
# COMPACT_ATOMS: atom_id res chain seq x y z
N MET A 1 83.97 85.41 -122.29
CA MET A 1 85.16 85.20 -123.16
C MET A 1 86.32 84.71 -122.28
N SER A 2 87.34 84.13 -122.92
CA SER A 2 88.48 83.38 -122.37
C SER A 2 89.27 84.00 -121.19
N THR A 3 89.95 83.12 -120.41
CA THR A 3 91.34 83.23 -119.83
C THR A 3 91.64 84.36 -118.81
N ASP A 4 92.50 84.24 -117.77
CA ASP A 4 93.41 83.17 -117.28
C ASP A 4 93.76 83.31 -115.76
N ASN A 5 94.27 82.24 -115.14
CA ASN A 5 95.18 82.06 -113.97
C ASN A 5 95.13 82.88 -112.64
N GLY A 6 95.34 82.18 -111.49
CA GLY A 6 96.04 82.73 -110.30
C GLY A 6 95.64 82.31 -108.85
N SER A 7 96.07 81.12 -108.37
CA SER A 7 96.42 80.70 -106.96
C SER A 7 96.04 81.57 -105.70
N SER A 8 95.78 81.08 -104.47
CA SER A 8 95.75 79.76 -103.82
C SER A 8 95.56 79.93 -102.29
N SER A 9 94.74 79.04 -101.67
CA SER A 9 94.58 78.77 -100.22
C SER A 9 93.82 79.85 -99.38
N ALA A 10 93.30 79.59 -98.15
CA ALA A 10 93.32 78.39 -97.30
C ALA A 10 92.02 78.22 -96.44
N PRO A 11 90.98 77.47 -96.86
CA PRO A 11 89.63 77.46 -96.22
C PRO A 11 89.47 76.75 -94.85
N ARG A 12 90.53 76.56 -94.06
CA ARG A 12 90.52 75.61 -92.93
C ARG A 12 90.03 76.13 -91.57
N LEU A 13 89.77 77.43 -91.43
CA LEU A 13 89.36 78.03 -90.15
C LEU A 13 87.85 78.17 -89.99
N GLU A 14 87.10 78.47 -91.06
CA GLU A 14 85.63 78.53 -91.01
C GLU A 14 85.00 77.16 -90.75
N ASP A 15 85.47 76.10 -91.40
CA ASP A 15 84.99 74.73 -91.14
C ASP A 15 85.24 74.29 -89.69
N ALA A 16 86.38 74.66 -89.11
CA ALA A 16 86.71 74.36 -87.71
C ALA A 16 85.80 75.12 -86.73
N ARG A 17 85.51 76.40 -87.01
CA ARG A 17 84.56 77.21 -86.23
C ARG A 17 83.13 76.71 -86.36
N ALA A 18 82.67 76.40 -87.58
CA ALA A 18 81.35 75.85 -87.83
C ALA A 18 81.16 74.48 -87.14
N LEU A 19 82.22 73.65 -87.09
CA LEU A 19 82.22 72.42 -86.33
C LEU A 19 82.17 72.69 -84.81
N ALA A 20 82.93 73.67 -84.29
CA ALA A 20 82.92 74.03 -82.88
C ALA A 20 81.56 74.58 -82.41
N GLU A 21 80.97 75.54 -83.13
CA GLU A 21 79.64 76.09 -82.82
C GLU A 21 78.54 75.01 -82.92
N ARG A 22 78.58 74.15 -83.95
CA ARG A 22 77.63 73.04 -84.12
C ARG A 22 77.81 71.94 -83.08
N THR A 23 79.00 71.77 -82.52
CA THR A 23 79.26 70.83 -81.42
C THR A 23 78.84 71.43 -80.08
N ALA A 24 79.11 72.72 -79.84
CA ALA A 24 78.64 73.45 -78.66
C ALA A 24 77.11 73.46 -78.58
N LEU A 25 76.40 73.79 -79.67
CA LEU A 25 74.93 73.72 -79.73
C LEU A 25 74.38 72.32 -79.42
N LYS A 26 74.99 71.26 -79.97
CA LYS A 26 74.61 69.87 -79.65
C LYS A 26 74.93 69.47 -78.22
N MET A 27 75.98 70.02 -77.62
CA MET A 27 76.32 69.79 -76.22
C MET A 27 75.43 70.61 -75.27
N GLU A 28 74.95 71.78 -75.67
CA GLU A 28 73.95 72.57 -74.93
C GLU A 28 72.57 71.89 -74.99
N GLU A 29 72.18 71.35 -76.15
CA GLU A 29 71.00 70.49 -76.31
C GLU A 29 71.11 69.20 -75.46
N SER A 30 72.29 68.55 -75.47
CA SER A 30 72.60 67.42 -74.58
C SER A 30 72.53 67.81 -73.10
N ALA A 31 73.09 68.94 -72.69
CA ALA A 31 73.09 69.38 -71.30
C ALA A 31 71.67 69.68 -70.81
N GLY A 32 70.84 70.32 -71.64
CA GLY A 32 69.41 70.50 -71.36
C GLY A 32 68.65 69.17 -71.22
N LEU A 33 68.96 68.19 -72.07
CA LEU A 33 68.44 66.82 -71.94
C LEU A 33 68.89 66.16 -70.63
N VAL A 34 70.17 66.20 -70.29
CA VAL A 34 70.73 65.63 -69.04
C VAL A 34 70.08 66.29 -67.82
N GLN A 35 69.96 67.62 -67.79
CA GLN A 35 69.31 68.35 -66.69
C GLN A 35 67.81 68.03 -66.59
N SER A 36 67.11 67.84 -67.71
CA SER A 36 65.70 67.40 -67.70
C SER A 36 65.56 65.98 -67.14
N THR A 37 66.49 65.07 -67.46
CA THR A 37 66.52 63.70 -66.92
C THR A 37 66.96 63.63 -65.46
N GLU A 38 67.84 64.54 -65.00
CA GLU A 38 68.16 64.71 -63.58
C GLU A 38 66.91 65.13 -62.79
N LEU A 39 66.18 66.16 -63.27
CA LEU A 39 64.96 66.63 -62.61
C LEU A 39 63.89 65.53 -62.56
N LEU A 40 63.74 64.76 -63.64
CA LEU A 40 62.85 63.60 -63.70
C LEU A 40 63.30 62.49 -62.72
N ALA A 41 64.59 62.16 -62.67
CA ALA A 41 65.13 61.16 -61.75
C ALA A 41 64.99 61.59 -60.28
N ALA A 42 65.24 62.86 -59.95
CA ALA A 42 65.03 63.41 -58.61
C ALA A 42 63.55 63.38 -58.19
N ARG A 43 62.62 63.74 -59.10
CA ARG A 43 61.17 63.59 -58.88
C ARG A 43 60.78 62.12 -58.69
N LEU A 44 61.33 61.20 -59.48
CA LEU A 44 61.06 59.77 -59.39
C LEU A 44 61.58 59.16 -58.09
N ALA A 45 62.76 59.58 -57.61
CA ALA A 45 63.29 59.17 -56.31
C ALA A 45 62.48 59.73 -55.13
N SER A 46 61.95 60.95 -55.23
CA SER A 46 61.04 61.51 -54.23
C SER A 46 59.73 60.71 -54.18
N ALA A 47 59.11 60.47 -55.34
CA ALA A 47 57.89 59.68 -55.45
C ALA A 47 58.09 58.23 -54.95
N GLY A 48 59.24 57.61 -55.24
CA GLY A 48 59.58 56.28 -54.74
C GLY A 48 59.71 56.23 -53.20
N ASN A 49 60.30 57.26 -52.58
CA ASN A 49 60.36 57.36 -51.11
C ASN A 49 58.98 57.59 -50.48
N GLU A 50 58.13 58.44 -51.07
CA GLU A 50 56.74 58.63 -50.64
C GLU A 50 55.93 57.33 -50.77
N GLN A 51 56.12 56.59 -51.87
CA GLN A 51 55.47 55.30 -52.09
C GLN A 51 55.97 54.21 -51.13
N ALA A 52 57.26 54.22 -50.76
CA ALA A 52 57.79 53.33 -49.72
C ALA A 52 57.22 53.67 -48.33
N ALA A 53 57.11 54.95 -47.98
CA ALA A 53 56.50 55.40 -46.72
C ALA A 53 55.00 55.06 -46.66
N SER A 54 54.27 55.22 -47.78
CA SER A 54 52.87 54.80 -47.91
C SER A 54 52.73 53.27 -47.77
N GLY A 55 53.63 52.49 -48.36
CA GLY A 55 53.68 51.03 -48.19
C GLY A 55 53.88 50.61 -46.72
N GLU A 56 54.71 51.34 -45.97
CA GLU A 56 54.93 51.08 -44.55
C GLU A 56 53.72 51.46 -43.66
N GLN A 57 53.00 52.53 -44.01
CA GLN A 57 51.70 52.85 -43.39
C GLN A 57 50.66 51.75 -43.67
N VAL A 58 50.59 51.24 -44.91
CA VAL A 58 49.71 50.12 -45.27
C VAL A 58 50.10 48.85 -44.51
N ARG A 59 51.40 48.53 -44.35
CA ARG A 59 51.88 47.42 -43.51
C ARG A 59 51.36 47.53 -42.08
N THR A 60 51.50 48.71 -41.46
CA THR A 60 51.06 48.97 -40.08
C THR A 60 49.53 48.83 -39.94
N ALA A 61 48.76 49.29 -40.94
CA ALA A 61 47.31 49.12 -40.97
C ALA A 61 46.90 47.64 -41.08
N ILE A 62 47.59 46.85 -41.92
CA ILE A 62 47.36 45.40 -42.05
C ILE A 62 47.69 44.67 -40.74
N GLU A 63 48.76 45.06 -40.03
CA GLU A 63 49.11 44.48 -38.72
C GLU A 63 48.06 44.79 -37.65
N SER A 64 47.47 45.99 -37.66
CA SER A 64 46.32 46.32 -36.82
C SER A 64 45.09 45.45 -37.15
N VAL A 65 44.79 45.24 -38.43
CA VAL A 65 43.72 44.32 -38.87
C VAL A 65 44.03 42.87 -38.44
N ALA A 66 45.28 42.41 -38.54
CA ALA A 66 45.70 41.08 -38.10
C ALA A 66 45.51 40.87 -36.58
N ALA A 67 45.74 41.91 -35.76
CA ALA A 67 45.47 41.89 -34.33
C ALA A 67 43.95 41.82 -34.04
N GLN A 68 43.13 42.58 -34.77
CA GLN A 68 41.67 42.53 -34.62
C GLN A 68 41.09 41.17 -35.04
N VAL A 69 41.68 40.52 -36.04
CA VAL A 69 41.34 39.16 -36.47
C VAL A 69 41.70 38.10 -35.42
N GLU A 70 42.80 38.28 -34.66
CA GLU A 70 43.12 37.41 -33.51
C GLU A 70 42.11 37.53 -32.37
N GLU A 71 41.74 38.76 -32.00
CA GLU A 71 40.72 39.01 -30.97
C GLU A 71 39.38 38.38 -31.38
N THR A 72 39.01 38.53 -32.66
CA THR A 72 37.83 37.89 -33.25
C THR A 72 37.92 36.36 -33.20
N SER A 73 39.09 35.78 -33.51
CA SER A 73 39.32 34.33 -33.43
C SER A 73 39.14 33.79 -32.00
N ALA A 74 39.72 34.47 -31.01
CA ALA A 74 39.58 34.13 -29.60
C ALA A 74 38.11 34.22 -29.13
N ALA A 75 37.38 35.26 -29.53
CA ALA A 75 35.96 35.42 -29.25
C ALA A 75 35.11 34.29 -29.87
N VAL A 76 35.37 33.94 -31.13
CA VAL A 76 34.70 32.83 -31.85
C VAL A 76 34.96 31.48 -31.15
N GLN A 77 36.20 31.20 -30.73
CA GLN A 77 36.50 29.97 -29.98
C GLN A 77 35.80 29.93 -28.62
N SER A 78 35.68 31.07 -27.92
CA SER A 78 34.93 31.18 -26.66
C SER A 78 33.44 30.88 -26.88
N LEU A 79 32.86 31.44 -27.96
CA LEU A 79 31.46 31.22 -28.34
C LEU A 79 31.16 29.75 -28.67
N VAL A 80 32.04 29.05 -29.41
CA VAL A 80 31.90 27.60 -29.66
C VAL A 80 31.90 26.80 -28.35
N ARG A 81 32.79 27.12 -27.40
CA ARG A 81 32.81 26.44 -26.08
C ARG A 81 31.53 26.69 -25.30
N SER A 82 31.04 27.93 -25.29
CA SER A 82 29.78 28.30 -24.63
C SER A 82 28.57 27.58 -25.25
N GLN A 83 28.48 27.52 -26.58
CA GLN A 83 27.40 26.81 -27.29
C GLN A 83 27.45 25.28 -27.08
N ARG A 84 28.64 24.67 -27.00
CA ARG A 84 28.79 23.25 -26.65
C ARG A 84 28.34 22.97 -25.20
N ALA A 85 28.81 23.76 -24.23
CA ALA A 85 28.38 23.64 -22.83
C ALA A 85 26.86 23.85 -22.66
N MET A 86 26.26 24.78 -23.42
CA MET A 86 24.82 25.00 -23.46
C MET A 86 24.06 23.78 -24.01
N SER A 87 24.57 23.14 -25.07
CA SER A 87 23.99 21.92 -25.65
C SER A 87 24.07 20.72 -24.69
N GLU A 88 25.17 20.57 -23.95
CA GLU A 88 25.33 19.54 -22.91
C GLU A 88 24.41 19.79 -21.70
N SER A 89 24.35 21.02 -21.20
CA SER A 89 23.47 21.39 -20.09
C SER A 89 21.99 21.21 -20.46
N ALA A 90 21.59 21.58 -21.69
CA ALA A 90 20.25 21.31 -22.20
C ALA A 90 19.95 19.80 -22.29
N ARG A 91 20.89 18.95 -22.72
CA ARG A 91 20.70 17.50 -22.69
C ARG A 91 20.48 16.96 -21.27
N GLY A 92 21.20 17.48 -20.28
CA GLY A 92 21.00 17.12 -18.87
C GLY A 92 19.58 17.45 -18.39
N VAL A 93 19.13 18.69 -18.60
CA VAL A 93 17.77 19.14 -18.24
C VAL A 93 16.69 18.37 -19.01
N GLN A 94 16.94 17.98 -20.26
CA GLN A 94 16.02 17.11 -21.02
C GLN A 94 15.87 15.74 -20.34
N GLN A 95 16.98 15.09 -19.97
CA GLN A 95 16.95 13.78 -19.30
C GLN A 95 16.26 13.84 -17.93
N GLU A 96 16.49 14.91 -17.15
CA GLU A 96 15.79 15.14 -15.88
C GLU A 96 14.28 15.34 -16.07
N ALA A 97 13.85 16.07 -17.11
CA ALA A 97 12.45 16.25 -17.44
C ALA A 97 11.76 14.95 -17.91
N GLU A 98 12.47 14.13 -18.70
CA GLU A 98 12.00 12.81 -19.13
C GLU A 98 11.89 11.83 -17.95
N ALA A 99 12.89 11.79 -17.07
CA ALA A 99 12.86 10.99 -15.84
C ALA A 99 11.73 11.43 -14.89
N THR A 100 11.51 12.75 -14.76
CA THR A 100 10.40 13.31 -13.98
C THR A 100 9.05 12.89 -14.56
N ALA A 101 8.88 12.92 -15.89
CA ALA A 101 7.65 12.45 -16.54
C ALA A 101 7.40 10.95 -16.29
N GLY A 102 8.45 10.12 -16.34
CA GLY A 102 8.37 8.70 -16.00
C GLY A 102 7.96 8.45 -14.55
N ALA A 103 8.58 9.13 -13.59
CA ALA A 103 8.23 9.03 -12.17
C ALA A 103 6.76 9.46 -11.91
N MET A 104 6.28 10.51 -12.57
CA MET A 104 4.87 10.93 -12.47
C MET A 104 3.89 9.88 -13.01
N GLN A 105 4.28 9.09 -14.03
CA GLN A 105 3.48 7.96 -14.52
C GLN A 105 3.42 6.81 -13.52
N GLU A 106 4.52 6.47 -12.83
CA GLU A 106 4.53 5.46 -11.76
C GLU A 106 3.68 5.87 -10.55
N VAL A 107 3.76 7.15 -10.15
CA VAL A 107 2.89 7.71 -9.11
C VAL A 107 1.42 7.66 -9.54
N THR A 108 1.11 7.99 -10.80
CA THR A 108 -0.25 7.89 -11.36
C THR A 108 -0.79 6.46 -11.31
N ALA A 109 0.02 5.46 -11.66
CA ALA A 109 -0.35 4.06 -11.56
C ALA A 109 -0.60 3.63 -10.10
N SER A 110 0.20 4.13 -9.17
CA SER A 110 0.05 3.88 -7.73
C SER A 110 -1.25 4.50 -7.18
N VAL A 111 -1.53 5.76 -7.52
CA VAL A 111 -2.79 6.46 -7.18
C VAL A 111 -4.00 5.72 -7.73
N ALA A 112 -3.93 5.22 -8.96
CA ALA A 112 -5.00 4.41 -9.55
C ALA A 112 -5.25 3.08 -8.81
N SER A 113 -4.20 2.44 -8.28
CA SER A 113 -4.35 1.25 -7.42
C SER A 113 -5.04 1.60 -6.10
N VAL A 114 -4.59 2.65 -5.40
CA VAL A 114 -5.21 3.07 -4.12
C VAL A 114 -6.67 3.49 -4.33
N ARG A 115 -6.99 4.11 -5.47
CA ARG A 115 -8.38 4.45 -5.85
C ARG A 115 -9.24 3.19 -6.01
N LYS A 116 -8.72 2.15 -6.65
CA LYS A 116 -9.39 0.85 -6.79
C LYS A 116 -9.64 0.22 -5.42
N ASP A 117 -8.64 0.25 -4.53
CA ASP A 117 -8.75 -0.31 -3.18
C ASP A 117 -9.76 0.47 -2.32
N ALA A 118 -9.81 1.80 -2.44
CA ALA A 118 -10.86 2.62 -1.83
C ALA A 118 -12.27 2.27 -2.36
N GLY A 119 -12.40 1.97 -3.65
CA GLY A 119 -13.64 1.47 -4.25
C GLY A 119 -14.07 0.10 -3.70
N LEU A 120 -13.13 -0.83 -3.58
CA LEU A 120 -13.36 -2.16 -2.97
C LEU A 120 -13.72 -2.05 -1.48
N LEU A 121 -13.07 -1.16 -0.73
CA LEU A 121 -13.38 -0.89 0.68
C LEU A 121 -14.80 -0.33 0.86
N ALA A 122 -15.23 0.59 -0.01
CA ALA A 122 -16.59 1.11 0.00
C ALA A 122 -17.63 0.02 -0.29
N ALA A 123 -17.38 -0.85 -1.28
CA ALA A 123 -18.26 -1.98 -1.58
C ALA A 123 -18.30 -3.03 -0.45
N SER A 124 -17.15 -3.27 0.20
CA SER A 124 -17.06 -4.15 1.38
C SER A 124 -17.86 -3.58 2.56
N SER A 125 -17.75 -2.27 2.84
CA SER A 125 -18.58 -1.60 3.85
C SER A 125 -20.08 -1.72 3.57
N ASP A 126 -20.49 -1.62 2.30
CA ASP A 126 -21.91 -1.81 1.92
C ASP A 126 -22.38 -3.23 2.20
N SER A 127 -21.54 -4.23 1.90
CA SER A 127 -21.82 -5.63 2.24
C SER A 127 -21.86 -5.86 3.76
N THR A 128 -20.94 -5.26 4.52
CA THR A 128 -20.92 -5.36 6.00
C THR A 128 -22.14 -4.68 6.63
N ALA A 129 -22.56 -3.51 6.13
CA ALA A 129 -23.79 -2.86 6.61
C ALA A 129 -25.01 -3.77 6.39
N SER A 130 -25.16 -4.34 5.20
CA SER A 130 -26.25 -5.26 4.87
C SER A 130 -26.29 -6.51 5.77
N THR A 131 -25.13 -7.15 6.04
CA THR A 131 -25.09 -8.31 6.93
C THR A 131 -25.32 -7.94 8.39
N VAL A 132 -24.85 -6.78 8.86
CA VAL A 132 -25.13 -6.27 10.21
C VAL A 132 -26.63 -5.97 10.39
N GLU A 133 -27.30 -5.40 9.38
CA GLU A 133 -28.77 -5.23 9.41
C GLU A 133 -29.53 -6.55 9.46
N GLU A 134 -29.06 -7.57 8.75
CA GLU A 134 -29.66 -8.92 8.78
C GLU A 134 -29.47 -9.59 10.14
N VAL A 135 -28.28 -9.50 10.72
CA VAL A 135 -28.01 -9.96 12.09
C VAL A 135 -28.87 -9.18 13.11
N ALA A 136 -29.03 -7.86 12.95
CA ALA A 136 -29.89 -7.06 13.83
C ALA A 136 -31.38 -7.47 13.73
N ARG A 137 -31.87 -7.81 12.53
CA ARG A 137 -33.20 -8.41 12.35
C ARG A 137 -33.32 -9.77 13.05
N SER A 138 -32.29 -10.61 12.96
CA SER A 138 -32.24 -11.91 13.64
C SER A 138 -32.23 -11.79 15.16
N VAL A 139 -31.38 -10.92 15.73
CA VAL A 139 -31.30 -10.64 17.18
C VAL A 139 -32.64 -10.14 17.71
N LYS A 140 -33.32 -9.26 16.96
CA LYS A 140 -34.67 -8.80 17.32
C LYS A 140 -35.70 -9.95 17.33
N GLY A 141 -35.59 -10.91 16.41
CA GLY A 141 -36.42 -12.11 16.42
C GLY A 141 -36.15 -13.01 17.64
N VAL A 142 -34.87 -13.21 18.00
CA VAL A 142 -34.50 -13.97 19.22
C VAL A 142 -35.02 -13.30 20.49
N SER A 143 -34.95 -11.96 20.56
CA SER A 143 -35.51 -11.18 21.68
C SER A 143 -37.02 -11.41 21.84
N ALA A 144 -37.78 -11.31 20.74
CA ALA A 144 -39.23 -11.53 20.77
C ALA A 144 -39.59 -12.98 21.19
N ASN A 145 -38.85 -13.97 20.68
CA ASN A 145 -39.05 -15.37 21.09
C ASN A 145 -38.70 -15.60 22.57
N ALA A 146 -37.75 -14.85 23.14
CA ALA A 146 -37.41 -14.92 24.56
C ALA A 146 -38.48 -14.26 25.44
N GLU A 147 -39.08 -13.15 25.01
CA GLU A 147 -40.24 -12.54 25.66
C GLU A 147 -41.47 -13.47 25.66
N GLU A 148 -41.76 -14.11 24.52
CA GLU A 148 -42.84 -15.10 24.39
C GLU A 148 -42.59 -16.31 25.29
N LEU A 149 -41.37 -16.87 25.30
CA LEU A 149 -40.99 -17.98 26.17
C LEU A 149 -41.08 -17.62 27.66
N ALA A 150 -40.77 -16.38 28.04
CA ALA A 150 -40.95 -15.90 29.41
C ALA A 150 -42.44 -15.87 29.80
N ALA A 151 -43.30 -15.32 28.93
CA ALA A 151 -44.74 -15.28 29.16
C ALA A 151 -45.37 -16.69 29.28
N SER A 152 -45.05 -17.60 28.35
CA SER A 152 -45.49 -19.00 28.45
C SER A 152 -44.95 -19.73 29.68
N SER A 153 -43.77 -19.35 30.18
CA SER A 153 -43.22 -19.90 31.42
C SER A 153 -43.97 -19.39 32.66
N GLU A 154 -44.43 -18.14 32.69
CA GLU A 154 -45.29 -17.64 33.77
C GLU A 154 -46.66 -18.33 33.79
N GLU A 155 -47.27 -18.54 32.62
CA GLU A 155 -48.54 -19.27 32.48
C GLU A 155 -48.42 -20.75 32.92
N LEU A 156 -47.35 -21.44 32.49
CA LEU A 156 -47.02 -22.78 32.97
C LEU A 156 -46.80 -22.82 34.49
N LEU A 157 -46.20 -21.78 35.08
CA LEU A 157 -45.97 -21.73 36.52
C LEU A 157 -47.30 -21.64 37.29
N ALA A 158 -48.25 -20.84 36.80
CA ALA A 158 -49.60 -20.74 37.37
C ALA A 158 -50.36 -22.07 37.25
N SER A 159 -50.31 -22.74 36.09
CA SER A 159 -50.95 -24.04 35.88
C SER A 159 -50.36 -25.15 36.78
N VAL A 160 -49.03 -25.17 36.98
CA VAL A 160 -48.37 -26.11 37.92
C VAL A 160 -48.77 -25.84 39.37
N GLN A 161 -48.98 -24.58 39.76
CA GLN A 161 -49.46 -24.22 41.10
C GLN A 161 -50.90 -24.69 41.34
N GLU A 162 -51.80 -24.47 40.37
CA GLU A 162 -53.18 -24.98 40.42
C GLU A 162 -53.23 -26.51 40.47
N MET A 163 -52.40 -27.18 39.67
CA MET A 163 -52.32 -28.64 39.65
C MET A 163 -51.72 -29.22 40.95
N ASN A 164 -50.82 -28.51 41.65
CA ASN A 164 -50.39 -28.88 43.00
C ASN A 164 -51.56 -28.81 44.01
N ALA A 165 -52.37 -27.74 43.95
CA ALA A 165 -53.51 -27.56 44.86
C ALA A 165 -54.59 -28.65 44.67
N THR A 166 -54.87 -29.06 43.43
CA THR A 166 -55.82 -30.16 43.16
C THR A 166 -55.31 -31.52 43.63
N VAL A 167 -54.00 -31.79 43.50
CA VAL A 167 -53.37 -33.01 44.06
C VAL A 167 -53.44 -33.03 45.59
N GLU A 168 -53.25 -31.90 46.28
CA GLU A 168 -53.40 -31.83 47.74
C GLU A 168 -54.86 -32.13 48.19
N ASP A 169 -55.87 -31.59 47.51
CA ASP A 169 -57.29 -31.90 47.80
C ASP A 169 -57.62 -33.39 47.55
N LEU A 170 -57.11 -33.97 46.46
CA LEU A 170 -57.25 -35.40 46.16
C LEU A 170 -56.63 -36.32 47.23
N VAL A 171 -55.49 -35.92 47.81
CA VAL A 171 -54.87 -36.66 48.94
C VAL A 171 -55.77 -36.61 50.18
N VAL A 172 -56.37 -35.46 50.50
CA VAL A 172 -57.31 -35.32 51.62
C VAL A 172 -58.57 -36.18 51.39
N ARG A 173 -59.17 -36.13 50.19
CA ARG A 173 -60.35 -36.96 49.85
C ARG A 173 -60.07 -38.45 49.96
N ASN A 174 -58.89 -38.91 49.51
CA ASN A 174 -58.48 -40.31 49.65
C ASN A 174 -58.36 -40.73 51.13
N GLN A 175 -57.88 -39.86 52.02
CA GLN A 175 -57.84 -40.13 53.47
C GLN A 175 -59.25 -40.27 54.06
N THR A 176 -60.20 -39.41 53.66
CA THR A 176 -61.61 -39.53 54.06
C THR A 176 -62.24 -40.82 53.53
N SER A 177 -61.98 -41.19 52.27
CA SER A 177 -62.46 -42.43 51.66
C SER A 177 -61.91 -43.67 52.37
N ALA A 178 -60.65 -43.66 52.80
CA ALA A 178 -60.07 -44.72 53.60
C ALA A 178 -60.81 -44.89 54.94
N ALA A 179 -61.05 -43.80 55.68
CA ALA A 179 -61.76 -43.83 56.95
C ALA A 179 -63.19 -44.39 56.82
N THR A 180 -63.95 -43.94 55.82
CA THR A 180 -65.31 -44.47 55.56
C THR A 180 -65.30 -45.95 55.16
N THR A 181 -64.24 -46.42 54.47
CA THR A 181 -64.09 -47.84 54.11
C THR A 181 -63.83 -48.71 55.35
N GLU A 182 -63.07 -48.20 56.33
CA GLU A 182 -62.85 -48.88 57.62
C GLU A 182 -64.12 -48.97 58.46
N GLU A 183 -64.92 -47.91 58.49
CA GLU A 183 -66.22 -47.89 59.18
C GLU A 183 -67.21 -48.92 58.58
N VAL A 184 -67.36 -48.95 57.25
CA VAL A 184 -68.20 -49.94 56.56
C VAL A 184 -67.71 -51.37 56.82
N ALA A 185 -66.40 -51.62 56.78
CA ALA A 185 -65.84 -52.94 57.07
C ALA A 185 -66.17 -53.42 58.51
N ALA A 186 -66.12 -52.52 59.51
CA ALA A 186 -66.47 -52.84 60.89
C ALA A 186 -67.95 -53.23 61.05
N THR A 187 -68.87 -52.51 60.38
CA THR A 187 -70.32 -52.84 60.44
C THR A 187 -70.63 -54.21 59.84
N ILE A 188 -69.94 -54.60 58.76
CA ILE A 188 -70.10 -55.93 58.14
C ILE A 188 -69.61 -57.04 59.08
N GLU A 189 -68.53 -56.80 59.83
CA GLU A 189 -68.01 -57.77 60.81
C GLU A 189 -68.99 -57.98 61.98
N GLU A 190 -69.67 -56.93 62.45
CA GLU A 190 -70.74 -57.05 63.45
C GLU A 190 -71.97 -57.79 62.90
N MET A 191 -72.39 -57.45 61.67
CA MET A 191 -73.52 -58.10 61.00
C MET A 191 -73.26 -59.62 60.82
N SER A 192 -72.03 -59.99 60.47
CA SER A 192 -71.62 -61.41 60.37
C SER A 192 -71.73 -62.17 61.69
N LYS A 193 -71.46 -61.52 62.84
CA LYS A 193 -71.60 -62.10 64.19
C LYS A 193 -73.08 -62.23 64.60
N GLY A 194 -73.93 -61.32 64.15
CA GLY A 194 -75.39 -61.39 64.33
C GLY A 194 -76.00 -62.61 63.61
N ILE A 195 -75.64 -62.82 62.35
CA ILE A 195 -76.11 -63.96 61.53
C ILE A 195 -75.73 -65.31 62.17
N THR A 196 -74.55 -65.41 62.80
CA THR A 196 -74.12 -66.65 63.47
C THR A 196 -74.95 -67.00 64.70
N ARG A 197 -75.47 -66.00 65.46
CA ARG A 197 -76.37 -66.25 66.60
C ARG A 197 -77.74 -66.74 66.14
N LEU A 198 -78.31 -66.12 65.10
CA LEU A 198 -79.62 -66.48 64.56
C LEU A 198 -79.67 -67.93 64.05
N SER A 199 -78.53 -68.44 63.55
CA SER A 199 -78.38 -69.84 63.16
C SER A 199 -78.48 -70.83 64.33
N ALA A 200 -78.11 -70.43 65.55
CA ALA A 200 -78.13 -71.30 66.72
C ALA A 200 -79.55 -71.43 67.31
N ASP A 201 -80.28 -70.32 67.43
CA ASP A 201 -81.65 -70.29 67.97
C ASP A 201 -82.62 -71.14 67.13
N THR A 202 -82.42 -71.17 65.81
CA THR A 202 -83.27 -71.93 64.87
C THR A 202 -83.17 -73.45 65.07
N GLN A 203 -82.08 -73.94 65.66
CA GLN A 203 -81.79 -75.38 65.81
C GLN A 203 -82.54 -76.02 67.00
N GLY A 204 -82.96 -75.24 68.00
CA GLY A 204 -83.63 -75.73 69.20
C GLY A 204 -85.12 -76.08 69.06
N VAL A 205 -85.75 -75.78 67.91
CA VAL A 205 -87.19 -76.02 67.68
C VAL A 205 -87.49 -77.47 67.26
N GLY A 206 -86.50 -78.22 66.77
CA GLY A 206 -86.69 -79.53 66.14
C GLY A 206 -87.05 -80.69 67.08
N GLU A 207 -86.66 -80.65 68.36
CA GLU A 207 -86.69 -81.84 69.24
C GLU A 207 -88.08 -82.16 69.84
N ARG A 208 -89.09 -81.29 69.69
CA ARG A 208 -90.39 -81.43 70.37
C ARG A 208 -91.51 -82.10 69.55
N MET A 209 -91.26 -82.58 68.34
CA MET A 209 -92.30 -83.05 67.39
C MET A 209 -92.33 -84.57 67.13
N ALA A 210 -91.89 -85.39 68.09
CA ALA A 210 -91.73 -86.84 67.89
C ALA A 210 -92.83 -87.76 68.48
N GLN A 211 -93.92 -87.22 69.08
CA GLN A 211 -94.72 -87.99 70.07
C GLN A 211 -96.21 -88.29 69.76
N VAL A 212 -96.74 -87.98 68.55
CA VAL A 212 -98.22 -88.00 68.31
C VAL A 212 -98.69 -88.95 67.17
N SER A 213 -97.78 -89.70 66.52
CA SER A 213 -98.09 -90.51 65.31
C SER A 213 -98.78 -91.87 65.58
N GLY A 214 -99.89 -91.89 66.32
CA GLY A 214 -100.52 -93.11 66.86
C GLY A 214 -101.60 -93.78 65.99
N ALA A 215 -102.81 -93.22 65.93
CA ALA A 215 -103.99 -93.90 65.38
C ALA A 215 -105.07 -92.95 64.83
N VAL A 216 -105.94 -93.50 63.96
CA VAL A 216 -107.12 -92.92 63.26
C VAL A 216 -106.83 -92.48 61.81
N VAL A 217 -106.80 -93.47 60.90
CA VAL A 217 -106.38 -93.34 59.49
C VAL A 217 -107.51 -93.59 58.46
N ALA A 218 -108.74 -93.96 58.89
CA ALA A 218 -109.77 -94.47 57.97
C ALA A 218 -111.00 -93.54 57.81
N LEU A 219 -111.33 -93.22 56.55
CA LEU A 219 -112.44 -92.37 56.04
C LEU A 219 -112.34 -90.86 56.40
N GLY A 220 -112.45 -89.89 55.48
CA GLY A 220 -112.59 -89.90 54.00
C GLY A 220 -112.75 -88.43 53.55
N ARG A 221 -111.78 -87.69 52.98
CA ARG A 221 -110.87 -87.93 51.85
C ARG A 221 -111.44 -87.62 50.44
N THR A 222 -112.49 -86.80 50.31
CA THR A 222 -112.97 -86.28 48.99
C THR A 222 -113.45 -84.82 48.94
N LEU A 223 -113.49 -84.07 50.06
CA LEU A 223 -113.96 -82.67 50.09
C LEU A 223 -112.89 -81.61 50.43
N HIS A 224 -111.62 -82.01 50.58
CA HIS A 224 -110.53 -81.11 50.98
C HIS A 224 -109.66 -80.62 49.80
N GLU A 225 -109.77 -81.24 48.62
CA GLU A 225 -108.90 -80.95 47.47
C GLU A 225 -109.26 -79.60 46.81
N VAL A 226 -110.54 -79.34 46.54
CA VAL A 226 -111.01 -78.12 45.83
C VAL A 226 -110.72 -76.81 46.60
N SER A 227 -110.69 -76.84 47.93
CA SER A 227 -110.37 -75.66 48.76
C SER A 227 -108.87 -75.32 48.74
N ARG A 228 -108.02 -76.34 48.63
CA ARG A 228 -106.56 -76.20 48.57
C ARG A 228 -106.10 -75.54 47.27
N ASP A 229 -106.71 -75.90 46.15
CA ASP A 229 -106.35 -75.37 44.82
C ASP A 229 -106.69 -73.88 44.68
N ALA A 230 -107.81 -73.42 45.24
CA ALA A 230 -108.17 -71.99 45.24
C ALA A 230 -107.14 -71.11 45.98
N THR A 231 -106.56 -71.62 47.07
CA THR A 231 -105.57 -70.88 47.86
C THR A 231 -104.18 -70.93 47.21
N ALA A 232 -103.83 -72.05 46.56
CA ALA A 232 -102.58 -72.19 45.81
C ALA A 232 -102.55 -71.25 44.59
N MET A 233 -103.66 -71.16 43.84
CA MET A 233 -103.80 -70.25 42.69
C MET A 233 -103.64 -68.77 43.08
N ALA A 234 -104.09 -68.38 44.27
CA ALA A 234 -103.87 -67.02 44.78
C ALA A 234 -102.37 -66.69 44.94
N SER A 235 -101.57 -67.60 45.52
CA SER A 235 -100.12 -67.37 45.68
C SER A 235 -99.36 -67.28 44.35
N SER A 236 -99.74 -68.07 43.34
CA SER A 236 -99.10 -68.04 42.02
C SER A 236 -99.36 -66.74 41.26
N VAL A 237 -100.52 -66.10 41.44
CA VAL A 237 -100.80 -64.78 40.88
C VAL A 237 -99.97 -63.69 41.56
N GLU A 238 -99.78 -63.78 42.88
CA GLU A 238 -98.94 -62.88 43.66
C GLU A 238 -97.45 -62.95 43.23
N GLU A 239 -96.93 -64.15 42.99
CA GLU A 239 -95.58 -64.41 42.48
C GLU A 239 -95.39 -63.90 41.04
N THR A 240 -96.41 -64.06 40.19
CA THR A 240 -96.43 -63.53 38.81
C THR A 240 -96.42 -61.99 38.79
N ALA A 241 -97.10 -61.34 39.73
CA ALA A 241 -97.07 -59.88 39.86
C ALA A 241 -95.68 -59.38 40.28
N SER A 242 -95.07 -60.00 41.30
CA SER A 242 -93.73 -59.65 41.81
C SER A 242 -92.64 -59.80 40.73
N THR A 243 -92.65 -60.90 39.99
CA THR A 243 -91.71 -61.14 38.89
C THR A 243 -91.90 -60.13 37.75
N THR A 244 -93.14 -59.74 37.43
CA THR A 244 -93.43 -58.70 36.44
C THR A 244 -92.89 -57.33 36.87
N GLU A 245 -93.02 -56.95 38.15
CA GLU A 245 -92.41 -55.72 38.69
C GLU A 245 -90.88 -55.73 38.66
N GLN A 246 -90.26 -56.90 38.88
CA GLN A 246 -88.82 -57.08 38.79
C GLN A 246 -88.33 -56.93 37.34
N VAL A 247 -89.05 -57.50 36.36
CA VAL A 247 -88.78 -57.28 34.93
C VAL A 247 -88.92 -55.80 34.57
N ALA A 248 -89.99 -55.13 35.00
CA ALA A 248 -90.22 -53.71 34.71
C ALA A 248 -89.15 -52.78 35.34
N ARG A 249 -88.52 -53.18 36.45
CA ARG A 249 -87.35 -52.50 37.04
C ARG A 249 -86.07 -52.79 36.25
N SER A 250 -85.83 -54.04 35.86
CA SER A 250 -84.67 -54.45 35.05
C SER A 250 -84.64 -53.75 33.69
N VAL A 251 -85.77 -53.74 32.97
CA VAL A 251 -85.96 -53.03 31.68
C VAL A 251 -85.64 -51.53 31.83
N ARG A 252 -86.05 -50.89 32.92
CA ARG A 252 -85.69 -49.49 33.22
C ARG A 252 -84.18 -49.30 33.45
N GLY A 253 -83.52 -50.25 34.12
CA GLY A 253 -82.07 -50.25 34.28
C GLY A 253 -81.33 -50.35 32.94
N VAL A 254 -81.76 -51.25 32.04
CA VAL A 254 -81.16 -51.40 30.70
C VAL A 254 -81.40 -50.15 29.84
N ALA A 255 -82.57 -49.50 29.95
CA ALA A 255 -82.85 -48.23 29.25
C ALA A 255 -81.90 -47.11 29.65
N ASP A 256 -81.52 -47.04 30.93
CA ASP A 256 -80.57 -46.06 31.42
C ASP A 256 -79.15 -46.34 30.92
N HIS A 257 -78.70 -47.60 31.00
CA HIS A 257 -77.41 -48.01 30.46
C HIS A 257 -77.30 -47.75 28.95
N ALA A 258 -78.37 -47.96 28.17
CA ALA A 258 -78.39 -47.67 26.74
C ALA A 258 -78.22 -46.17 26.43
N ARG A 259 -78.86 -45.28 27.20
CA ARG A 259 -78.70 -43.82 27.06
C ARG A 259 -77.31 -43.35 27.49
N THR A 260 -76.78 -43.89 28.57
CA THR A 260 -75.40 -43.61 29.02
C THR A 260 -74.38 -44.09 27.98
N LEU A 261 -74.64 -45.21 27.30
CA LEU A 261 -73.80 -45.72 26.20
C LEU A 261 -73.86 -44.81 24.96
N GLU A 262 -75.02 -44.27 24.57
CA GLU A 262 -75.14 -43.24 23.51
C GLU A 262 -74.34 -41.99 23.87
N ALA A 263 -74.45 -41.51 25.13
CA ALA A 263 -73.70 -40.34 25.60
C ALA A 263 -72.18 -40.57 25.57
N HIS A 264 -71.71 -41.74 26.00
CA HIS A 264 -70.30 -42.12 25.91
C HIS A 264 -69.82 -42.25 24.47
N ALA A 265 -70.60 -42.86 23.56
CA ALA A 265 -70.25 -42.94 22.14
C ALA A 265 -70.14 -41.55 21.50
N SER A 266 -71.03 -40.62 21.84
CA SER A 266 -70.96 -39.22 21.39
C SER A 266 -69.70 -38.51 21.91
N ALA A 267 -69.38 -38.66 23.20
CA ALA A 267 -68.15 -38.12 23.78
C ALA A 267 -66.88 -38.71 23.14
N THR A 268 -66.86 -40.03 22.88
CA THR A 268 -65.76 -40.70 22.18
C THR A 268 -65.60 -40.23 20.75
N ALA A 269 -66.68 -39.86 20.04
CA ALA A 269 -66.56 -39.28 18.71
C ALA A 269 -65.79 -37.95 18.75
N SER A 270 -66.15 -37.05 19.68
CA SER A 270 -65.49 -35.76 19.85
C SER A 270 -64.01 -35.89 20.19
N THR A 271 -63.63 -36.81 21.07
CA THR A 271 -62.21 -37.01 21.41
C THR A 271 -61.41 -37.66 20.28
N VAL A 272 -62.04 -38.50 19.45
CA VAL A 272 -61.40 -39.08 18.26
C VAL A 272 -61.18 -38.04 17.16
N GLU A 273 -62.06 -37.05 17.00
CA GLU A 273 -61.85 -35.90 16.10
C GLU A 273 -60.70 -35.00 16.57
N GLU A 274 -60.63 -34.70 17.87
CA GLU A 274 -59.55 -33.91 18.48
C GLU A 274 -58.18 -34.59 18.33
N VAL A 275 -58.10 -35.90 18.60
CA VAL A 275 -56.86 -36.69 18.41
C VAL A 275 -56.50 -36.79 16.92
N ALA A 276 -57.47 -36.82 16.00
CA ALA A 276 -57.19 -36.79 14.56
C ALA A 276 -56.55 -35.46 14.13
N ALA A 277 -57.05 -34.32 14.61
CA ALA A 277 -56.45 -33.02 14.36
C ALA A 277 -55.00 -32.94 14.88
N SER A 278 -54.73 -33.43 16.10
CA SER A 278 -53.36 -33.51 16.63
C SER A 278 -52.44 -34.42 15.79
N VAL A 279 -52.94 -35.55 15.27
CA VAL A 279 -52.15 -36.45 14.42
C VAL A 279 -51.78 -35.79 13.08
N GLU A 280 -52.68 -34.99 12.49
CA GLU A 280 -52.38 -34.20 11.28
C GLU A 280 -51.34 -33.10 11.57
N GLU A 281 -51.45 -32.40 12.70
CA GLU A 281 -50.48 -31.37 13.10
C GLU A 281 -49.07 -31.95 13.38
N VAL A 282 -48.99 -33.10 14.05
CA VAL A 282 -47.71 -33.80 14.30
C VAL A 282 -47.09 -34.32 13.00
N ALA A 283 -47.92 -34.75 12.03
CA ALA A 283 -47.44 -35.16 10.71
C ALA A 283 -46.85 -33.97 9.93
N ALA A 284 -47.58 -32.84 9.85
CA ALA A 284 -47.10 -31.62 9.21
C ALA A 284 -45.82 -31.06 9.88
N THR A 285 -45.75 -31.13 11.22
CA THR A 285 -44.56 -30.74 11.99
C THR A 285 -43.37 -31.68 11.71
N SER A 286 -43.61 -32.98 11.51
CA SER A 286 -42.55 -33.93 11.12
C SER A 286 -41.98 -33.66 9.72
N GLU A 287 -42.83 -33.35 8.73
CA GLU A 287 -42.36 -32.95 7.39
C GLU A 287 -41.53 -31.66 7.44
N LYS A 288 -42.01 -30.65 8.19
CA LYS A 288 -41.28 -29.40 8.40
C LYS A 288 -39.92 -29.64 9.08
N ASN A 289 -39.88 -30.49 10.10
CA ASN A 289 -38.64 -30.88 10.77
C ASN A 289 -37.68 -31.60 9.82
N ALA A 290 -38.16 -32.50 8.97
CA ALA A 290 -37.32 -33.17 7.96
C ALA A 290 -36.67 -32.16 7.00
N ALA A 291 -37.43 -31.18 6.50
CA ALA A 291 -36.92 -30.13 5.63
C ALA A 291 -35.87 -29.22 6.33
N VAL A 292 -36.10 -28.86 7.60
CA VAL A 292 -35.12 -28.10 8.42
C VAL A 292 -33.83 -28.90 8.64
N VAL A 293 -33.92 -30.22 8.86
CA VAL A 293 -32.75 -31.09 9.01
C VAL A 293 -31.96 -31.21 7.71
N ASP A 294 -32.63 -31.26 6.55
CA ASP A 294 -31.95 -31.23 5.25
C ASP A 294 -31.21 -29.91 4.99
N ALA A 295 -31.84 -28.77 5.32
CA ALA A 295 -31.19 -27.46 5.25
C ALA A 295 -29.97 -27.36 6.19
N ASN A 296 -30.11 -27.84 7.43
CA ASN A 296 -29.02 -27.87 8.41
C ASN A 296 -27.85 -28.76 7.96
N ALA A 297 -28.11 -29.90 7.31
CA ALA A 297 -27.04 -30.75 6.80
C ALA A 297 -26.16 -30.01 5.77
N ALA A 298 -26.77 -29.22 4.88
CA ALA A 298 -26.05 -28.44 3.88
C ALA A 298 -25.20 -27.32 4.51
N THR A 299 -25.71 -26.63 5.54
CA THR A 299 -24.94 -25.59 6.25
C THR A 299 -23.81 -26.18 7.09
N ILE A 300 -24.02 -27.34 7.71
CA ILE A 300 -22.99 -28.10 8.44
C ILE A 300 -21.84 -28.52 7.51
N GLU A 301 -22.14 -29.05 6.32
CA GLU A 301 -21.10 -29.35 5.32
C GLU A 301 -20.31 -28.11 4.90
N GLN A 302 -20.99 -26.99 4.68
CA GLN A 302 -20.33 -25.73 4.34
C GLN A 302 -19.44 -25.23 5.48
N LEU A 303 -19.89 -25.36 6.74
CA LEU A 303 -19.10 -25.04 7.92
C LEU A 303 -17.84 -25.91 8.01
N ALA A 304 -17.95 -27.22 7.80
CA ALA A 304 -16.80 -28.13 7.78
C ALA A 304 -15.78 -27.77 6.68
N ARG A 305 -16.25 -27.45 5.47
CA ARG A 305 -15.39 -26.98 4.36
C ARG A 305 -14.71 -25.64 4.69
N SER A 306 -15.44 -24.71 5.30
CA SER A 306 -14.91 -23.40 5.73
C SER A 306 -13.84 -23.55 6.79
N ALA A 307 -14.10 -24.36 7.83
CA ALA A 307 -13.15 -24.65 8.90
C ALA A 307 -11.84 -25.27 8.36
N GLN A 308 -11.93 -26.23 7.41
CA GLN A 308 -10.73 -26.76 6.75
C GLN A 308 -9.96 -25.70 5.93
N ALA A 309 -10.65 -24.75 5.29
CA ALA A 309 -10.00 -23.66 4.58
C ALA A 309 -9.29 -22.69 5.53
N VAL A 310 -9.91 -22.34 6.67
CA VAL A 310 -9.31 -21.50 7.71
C VAL A 310 -8.07 -22.17 8.31
N ALA A 311 -8.10 -23.49 8.59
CA ALA A 311 -6.93 -24.22 9.08
C ALA A 311 -5.74 -24.14 8.10
N ARG A 312 -5.96 -24.35 6.79
CA ARG A 312 -4.92 -24.22 5.75
C ARG A 312 -4.39 -22.79 5.60
N ALA A 313 -5.25 -21.79 5.75
CA ALA A 313 -4.84 -20.39 5.75
C ALA A 313 -3.95 -20.06 6.96
N ALA A 314 -4.29 -20.60 8.14
CA ALA A 314 -3.51 -20.44 9.36
C ALA A 314 -2.13 -21.11 9.28
N ASP A 315 -2.03 -22.32 8.70
CA ASP A 315 -0.74 -22.96 8.41
C ASP A 315 0.11 -22.13 7.43
N SER A 316 -0.53 -21.54 6.41
CA SER A 316 0.15 -20.66 5.45
C SER A 316 0.67 -19.38 6.11
N ILE A 317 -0.10 -18.79 7.03
CA ILE A 317 0.32 -17.64 7.87
C ILE A 317 1.52 -18.01 8.74
N ASN A 318 1.51 -19.20 9.36
CA ASN A 318 2.65 -19.69 10.15
C ASN A 318 3.91 -19.89 9.29
N GLY A 319 3.79 -20.40 8.06
CA GLY A 319 4.90 -20.49 7.11
C GLY A 319 5.47 -19.13 6.71
N LEU A 320 4.60 -18.14 6.44
CA LEU A 320 5.02 -16.75 6.19
C LEU A 320 5.68 -16.13 7.42
N ALA A 321 5.16 -16.36 8.62
CA ALA A 321 5.75 -15.85 9.86
C ALA A 321 7.15 -16.44 10.11
N SER A 322 7.33 -17.75 9.90
CA SER A 322 8.66 -18.39 9.97
C SER A 322 9.67 -17.78 8.97
N THR A 323 9.22 -17.53 7.74
CA THR A 323 10.02 -16.86 6.70
C THR A 323 10.37 -15.42 7.09
N SER A 324 9.40 -14.67 7.63
CA SER A 324 9.58 -13.30 8.14
C SER A 324 10.55 -13.25 9.33
N ALA A 325 10.53 -14.24 10.22
CA ALA A 325 11.48 -14.33 11.33
C ALA A 325 12.91 -14.54 10.84
N THR A 326 13.09 -15.38 9.81
CA THR A 326 14.39 -15.60 9.16
C THR A 326 14.89 -14.31 8.48
N ALA A 327 14.02 -13.62 7.74
CA ALA A 327 14.33 -12.34 7.12
C ALA A 327 14.70 -11.26 8.15
N SER A 328 14.00 -11.23 9.29
CA SER A 328 14.27 -10.30 10.41
C SER A 328 15.66 -10.54 11.01
N ALA A 329 16.04 -11.80 11.24
CA ALA A 329 17.39 -12.14 11.72
C ALA A 329 18.50 -11.75 10.72
N GLN A 330 18.25 -11.93 9.42
CA GLN A 330 19.18 -11.51 8.37
C GLN A 330 19.28 -9.97 8.26
N LEU A 331 18.18 -9.25 8.46
CA LEU A 331 18.16 -7.79 8.56
C LEU A 331 18.92 -7.29 9.80
N GLU A 332 18.76 -7.92 10.95
CA GLU A 332 19.50 -7.56 12.17
C GLU A 332 21.01 -7.68 11.96
N SER A 333 21.46 -8.82 11.42
CA SER A 333 22.87 -9.05 11.05
C SER A 333 23.38 -8.00 10.06
N SER A 334 22.59 -7.69 9.03
CA SER A 334 22.95 -6.69 8.02
C SER A 334 23.06 -5.28 8.59
N THR A 335 22.14 -4.89 9.49
CA THR A 335 22.14 -3.58 10.16
C THR A 335 23.32 -3.45 11.13
N ARG A 336 23.67 -4.51 11.86
CA ARG A 336 24.88 -4.54 12.71
C ARG A 336 26.16 -4.34 11.88
N ARG A 337 26.27 -4.95 10.70
CA ARG A 337 27.40 -4.68 9.77
C ARG A 337 27.40 -3.25 9.25
N ALA A 338 26.25 -2.69 8.91
CA ALA A 338 26.15 -1.30 8.46
C ALA A 338 26.63 -0.32 9.55
N ALA A 339 26.25 -0.55 10.81
CA ALA A 339 26.74 0.22 11.95
C ALA A 339 28.28 0.11 12.11
N GLN A 340 28.85 -1.09 11.97
CA GLN A 340 30.31 -1.28 12.01
C GLN A 340 31.02 -0.54 10.86
N MET A 341 30.55 -0.69 9.62
CA MET A 341 31.11 0.02 8.45
C MET A 341 31.02 1.55 8.61
N THR A 342 29.96 2.04 9.25
CA THR A 342 29.79 3.47 9.55
C THR A 342 30.87 3.97 10.52
N GLU A 343 31.21 3.19 11.55
CA GLU A 343 32.28 3.52 12.50
C GLU A 343 33.67 3.41 11.88
N GLU A 344 33.91 2.42 11.01
CA GLU A 344 35.15 2.30 10.23
C GLU A 344 35.34 3.50 9.28
N ALA A 345 34.26 3.96 8.64
CA ALA A 345 34.25 5.17 7.82
C ALA A 345 34.52 6.44 8.65
N ARG A 346 33.97 6.54 9.87
CA ARG A 346 34.26 7.64 10.81
C ARG A 346 35.77 7.74 11.10
N LEU A 347 36.39 6.62 11.47
CA LEU A 347 37.83 6.55 11.76
C LEU A 347 38.69 6.82 10.52
N ALA A 348 38.25 6.42 9.33
CA ALA A 348 38.93 6.75 8.09
C ALA A 348 38.87 8.25 7.76
N ALA A 349 37.70 8.88 7.91
CA ALA A 349 37.51 10.32 7.71
C ALA A 349 38.39 11.15 8.68
N GLU A 350 38.45 10.77 9.96
CA GLU A 350 39.33 11.42 10.94
C GLU A 350 40.81 11.37 10.54
N ARG A 351 41.30 10.20 10.10
CA ARG A 351 42.69 10.06 9.61
C ARG A 351 42.96 10.95 8.40
N VAL A 352 42.08 10.95 7.39
CA VAL A 352 42.23 11.79 6.19
C VAL A 352 42.21 13.27 6.57
N GLY A 353 41.33 13.69 7.49
CA GLY A 353 41.28 15.06 7.99
C GLY A 353 42.55 15.51 8.72
N VAL A 354 43.21 14.62 9.46
CA VAL A 354 44.53 14.91 10.07
C VAL A 354 45.59 15.07 8.99
N SER A 355 45.74 14.09 8.09
CA SER A 355 46.77 14.16 7.03
C SER A 355 46.59 15.34 6.08
N ALA A 356 45.35 15.73 5.77
CA ALA A 356 45.08 16.91 4.95
C ALA A 356 45.45 18.23 5.65
N ARG A 357 45.26 18.33 6.99
CA ARG A 357 45.75 19.47 7.78
C ARG A 357 47.28 19.55 7.81
N GLU A 358 47.96 18.43 8.03
CA GLU A 358 49.44 18.35 8.02
C GLU A 358 50.02 18.70 6.63
N GLY A 359 49.37 18.22 5.57
CA GLY A 359 49.65 18.62 4.19
C GLY A 359 49.50 20.13 3.98
N GLY A 360 48.40 20.73 4.47
CA GLY A 360 48.14 22.16 4.37
C GLY A 360 49.23 23.02 5.03
N VAL A 361 49.63 22.66 6.25
CA VAL A 361 50.76 23.32 6.95
C VAL A 361 52.06 23.21 6.16
N THR A 362 52.31 22.06 5.52
CA THR A 362 53.51 21.84 4.69
C THR A 362 53.48 22.69 3.43
N VAL A 363 52.33 22.79 2.75
CA VAL A 363 52.14 23.62 1.55
C VAL A 363 52.27 25.11 1.88
N ALA A 364 51.68 25.58 2.97
CA ALA A 364 51.82 26.97 3.42
C ALA A 364 53.28 27.36 3.70
N ARG A 365 54.07 26.43 4.27
CA ARG A 365 55.54 26.61 4.42
C ARG A 365 56.28 26.69 3.09
N SER A 366 55.84 25.96 2.06
CA SER A 366 56.40 26.04 0.70
C SER A 366 56.08 27.38 0.02
N ILE A 367 54.86 27.90 0.15
CA ILE A 367 54.48 29.23 -0.35
C ILE A 367 55.37 30.31 0.28
N ALA A 368 55.54 30.29 1.60
CA ALA A 368 56.46 31.18 2.32
C ALA A 368 57.95 30.94 1.97
N GLY A 369 58.30 29.73 1.51
CA GLY A 369 59.60 29.39 0.94
C GLY A 369 59.84 30.11 -0.39
N PHE A 370 58.93 29.95 -1.35
CA PHE A 370 59.00 30.60 -2.66
C PHE A 370 59.00 32.13 -2.54
N GLY A 371 58.21 32.72 -1.64
CA GLY A 371 58.25 34.16 -1.37
C GLY A 371 59.63 34.67 -0.94
N ARG A 372 60.36 33.91 -0.12
CA ARG A 372 61.75 34.25 0.26
C ARG A 372 62.76 34.04 -0.86
N ILE A 373 62.60 32.97 -1.66
CA ILE A 373 63.44 32.72 -2.85
C ILE A 373 63.29 33.88 -3.83
N ARG A 374 62.05 34.25 -4.18
CA ARG A 374 61.71 35.38 -5.03
C ARG A 374 62.37 36.68 -4.56
N GLN A 375 62.27 37.00 -3.27
CA GLN A 375 62.89 38.19 -2.70
C GLN A 375 64.42 38.20 -2.88
N SER A 376 65.09 37.09 -2.57
CA SER A 376 66.55 36.96 -2.73
C SER A 376 67.01 37.04 -4.19
N ILE A 377 66.21 36.54 -5.14
CA ILE A 377 66.50 36.67 -6.58
C ILE A 377 66.31 38.11 -7.06
N VAL A 378 65.28 38.83 -6.58
CA VAL A 378 65.08 40.26 -6.89
C VAL A 378 66.26 41.11 -6.39
N GLU A 379 66.72 40.86 -5.16
CA GLU A 379 67.92 41.50 -4.60
C GLU A 379 69.17 41.20 -5.44
N SER A 380 69.36 39.93 -5.82
CA SER A 380 70.47 39.50 -6.70
C SER A 380 70.42 40.19 -8.08
N SER A 381 69.23 40.33 -8.66
CA SER A 381 69.03 41.06 -9.93
C SER A 381 69.39 42.54 -9.82
N GLY A 382 69.13 43.16 -8.65
CA GLY A 382 69.58 44.52 -8.33
C GLY A 382 71.10 44.64 -8.33
N VAL A 383 71.81 43.70 -7.70
CA VAL A 383 73.29 43.65 -7.70
C VAL A 383 73.85 43.45 -9.11
N MET A 384 73.24 42.59 -9.94
CA MET A 384 73.69 42.39 -11.32
C MET A 384 73.52 43.65 -12.19
N LYS A 385 72.43 44.41 -12.00
CA LYS A 385 72.21 45.69 -12.69
C LYS A 385 73.26 46.74 -12.29
N GLU A 386 73.57 46.86 -11.00
CA GLU A 386 74.63 47.77 -10.52
C GLU A 386 76.03 47.35 -11.01
N MET A 387 76.30 46.04 -11.08
CA MET A 387 77.54 45.51 -11.66
C MET A 387 77.66 45.85 -13.16
N GLY A 388 76.56 45.70 -13.92
CA GLY A 388 76.50 46.10 -15.32
C GLY A 388 76.77 47.60 -15.52
N ARG A 389 76.14 48.45 -14.69
CA ARG A 389 76.34 49.91 -14.69
C ARG A 389 77.80 50.29 -14.41
N ARG A 390 78.43 49.67 -13.41
CA ARG A 390 79.87 49.90 -13.11
C ARG A 390 80.79 49.42 -14.22
N ALA A 391 80.45 48.32 -14.90
CA ALA A 391 81.21 47.86 -16.05
C ALA A 391 81.07 48.80 -17.26
N GLU A 392 79.94 49.49 -17.41
CA GLU A 392 79.76 50.58 -18.39
C GLU A 392 80.65 51.79 -18.05
N GLU A 393 80.63 52.28 -16.81
CA GLU A 393 81.51 53.37 -16.33
C GLU A 393 83.00 53.07 -16.55
N ILE A 394 83.45 51.84 -16.26
CA ILE A 394 84.84 51.42 -16.51
C ILE A 394 85.14 51.36 -18.02
N GLY A 395 84.17 50.98 -18.85
CA GLY A 395 84.31 50.97 -20.31
C GLY A 395 84.62 52.36 -20.87
N ASP A 396 83.89 53.38 -20.43
CA ASP A 396 84.10 54.78 -20.84
C ASP A 396 85.48 55.31 -20.41
N ILE A 397 85.92 54.95 -19.20
CA ILE A 397 87.27 55.28 -18.71
C ILE A 397 88.33 54.62 -19.59
N VAL A 398 88.18 53.34 -19.93
CA VAL A 398 89.15 52.61 -20.75
C VAL A 398 89.20 53.15 -22.18
N GLN A 399 88.05 53.53 -22.76
CA GLN A 399 88.01 54.22 -24.05
C GLN A 399 88.74 55.57 -24.00
N THR A 400 88.59 56.31 -22.89
CA THR A 400 89.30 57.58 -22.66
C THR A 400 90.82 57.37 -22.55
N ILE A 401 91.26 56.32 -21.84
CA ILE A 401 92.69 55.96 -21.75
C ILE A 401 93.24 55.58 -23.13
N ASN A 402 92.51 54.82 -23.94
CA ASN A 402 92.94 54.47 -25.29
C ASN A 402 93.10 55.72 -26.18
N LEU A 403 92.16 56.67 -26.11
CA LEU A 403 92.26 57.95 -26.82
C LEU A 403 93.48 58.79 -26.37
N ILE A 404 93.81 58.75 -25.07
CA ILE A 404 95.03 59.39 -24.54
C ILE A 404 96.29 58.67 -25.06
N ALA A 405 96.29 57.35 -25.11
CA ALA A 405 97.40 56.56 -25.65
C ALA A 405 97.63 56.87 -27.14
N ASP A 406 96.58 56.83 -27.98
CA ASP A 406 96.65 57.20 -29.40
C ASP A 406 97.18 58.62 -29.61
N ARG A 407 96.69 59.58 -28.81
CA ARG A 407 97.15 60.98 -28.87
C ARG A 407 98.59 61.15 -28.39
N THR A 408 99.03 60.38 -27.40
CA THR A 408 100.41 60.35 -26.91
C THR A 408 101.34 59.73 -27.95
N ASN A 409 100.91 58.66 -28.63
CA ASN A 409 101.61 58.04 -29.75
C ASN A 409 101.84 59.06 -30.88
N LEU A 410 100.80 59.78 -31.31
CA LEU A 410 100.91 60.84 -32.31
C LEU A 410 101.83 62.00 -31.89
N LEU A 411 101.75 62.44 -30.63
CA LEU A 411 102.65 63.47 -30.09
C LEU A 411 104.10 62.99 -30.05
N SER A 412 104.34 61.74 -29.65
CA SER A 412 105.67 61.13 -29.63
C SER A 412 106.26 60.98 -31.02
N LEU A 413 105.46 60.59 -32.02
CA LEU A 413 105.87 60.50 -33.42
C LEU A 413 106.30 61.87 -33.96
N ASN A 414 105.51 62.92 -33.69
CA ASN A 414 105.87 64.29 -34.06
C ASN A 414 107.17 64.74 -33.37
N ALA A 415 107.38 64.36 -32.09
CA ALA A 415 108.61 64.64 -31.38
C ALA A 415 109.82 63.87 -31.94
N SER A 416 109.67 62.58 -32.31
CA SER A 416 110.72 61.79 -32.97
C SER A 416 111.10 62.39 -34.33
N ILE A 417 110.11 62.84 -35.11
CA ILE A 417 110.34 63.52 -36.40
C ILE A 417 111.13 64.82 -36.20
N GLU A 418 110.72 65.69 -35.29
CA GLU A 418 111.39 66.98 -35.09
C GLU A 418 112.78 66.81 -34.43
N ALA A 419 112.96 65.79 -33.58
CA ALA A 419 114.26 65.41 -33.03
C ALA A 419 115.21 64.86 -34.11
N ALA A 420 114.74 64.05 -35.06
CA ALA A 420 115.53 63.64 -36.23
C ALA A 420 115.91 64.84 -37.11
N ARG A 421 115.03 65.84 -37.20
CA ARG A 421 115.23 67.10 -37.94
C ARG A 421 116.34 67.97 -37.34
N ALA A 422 116.55 67.92 -36.03
CA ALA A 422 117.58 68.64 -35.30
C ALA A 422 118.99 68.00 -35.37
N GLY A 423 119.15 66.87 -36.06
CA GLY A 423 120.44 66.21 -36.28
C GLY A 423 121.11 65.74 -34.97
N GLU A 424 122.43 65.90 -34.87
CA GLU A 424 123.22 65.48 -33.69
C GLU A 424 122.74 66.12 -32.37
N HIS A 425 122.16 67.32 -32.41
CA HIS A 425 121.61 67.97 -31.21
C HIS A 425 120.26 67.38 -30.76
N GLY A 426 119.52 66.71 -31.65
CA GLY A 426 118.24 66.08 -31.35
C GLY A 426 118.33 64.64 -30.84
N ARG A 427 119.53 64.03 -30.88
CA ARG A 427 119.73 62.58 -30.66
C ARG A 427 119.16 62.06 -29.33
N GLY A 428 119.31 62.83 -28.25
CA GLY A 428 118.73 62.47 -26.94
C GLY A 428 117.20 62.58 -26.88
N PHE A 429 116.63 63.57 -27.57
CA PHE A 429 115.18 63.72 -27.66
C PHE A 429 114.53 62.64 -28.53
N ALA A 430 115.21 62.17 -29.58
CA ALA A 430 114.71 61.09 -30.43
C ALA A 430 114.57 59.77 -29.65
N VAL A 431 115.53 59.44 -28.78
CA VAL A 431 115.45 58.24 -27.91
C VAL A 431 114.31 58.35 -26.90
N VAL A 432 114.12 59.52 -26.28
CA VAL A 432 113.00 59.75 -25.35
C VAL A 432 111.64 59.69 -26.06
N ALA A 433 111.54 60.26 -27.26
CA ALA A 433 110.31 60.22 -28.04
C ALA A 433 109.94 58.80 -28.50
N GLU A 434 110.93 57.98 -28.88
CA GLU A 434 110.69 56.57 -29.23
C GLU A 434 110.29 55.71 -28.00
N GLU A 435 110.83 55.96 -26.81
CA GLU A 435 110.37 55.26 -25.59
C GLU A 435 108.95 55.70 -25.19
N ILE A 436 108.58 56.99 -25.35
CA ILE A 436 107.20 57.45 -25.15
C ILE A 436 106.26 56.80 -26.17
N ARG A 437 106.69 56.64 -27.43
CA ARG A 437 105.95 55.91 -28.48
C ARG A 437 105.69 54.46 -28.06
N ALA A 438 106.73 53.74 -27.67
CA ALA A 438 106.64 52.36 -27.20
C ALA A 438 105.78 52.22 -25.94
N LEU A 439 105.81 53.20 -25.04
CA LEU A 439 104.96 53.23 -23.84
C LEU A 439 103.49 53.49 -24.19
N ALA A 440 103.22 54.36 -25.16
CA ALA A 440 101.88 54.64 -25.67
C ALA A 440 101.28 53.42 -26.39
N ASP A 441 102.05 52.73 -27.24
CA ASP A 441 101.63 51.49 -27.90
C ASP A 441 101.32 50.38 -26.87
N ARG A 442 102.14 50.23 -25.81
CA ARG A 442 101.86 49.32 -24.69
C ARG A 442 100.59 49.72 -23.92
N ALA A 443 100.36 51.02 -23.71
CA ALA A 443 99.16 51.52 -23.02
C ALA A 443 97.87 51.30 -23.84
N ALA A 444 97.92 51.47 -25.16
CA ALA A 444 96.81 51.15 -26.06
C ALA A 444 96.51 49.64 -26.06
N ALA A 445 97.54 48.80 -26.18
CA ALA A 445 97.38 47.34 -26.10
C ALA A 445 96.77 46.88 -24.76
N ALA A 446 97.28 47.38 -23.64
CA ALA A 446 96.72 47.08 -22.31
C ALA A 446 95.28 47.59 -22.17
N SER A 447 94.95 48.77 -22.72
CA SER A 447 93.58 49.31 -22.72
C SER A 447 92.63 48.44 -23.55
N ALA A 448 93.07 47.92 -24.69
CA ALA A 448 92.29 47.00 -25.52
C ALA A 448 91.98 45.68 -24.79
N ASP A 449 92.94 45.14 -24.03
CA ASP A 449 92.73 43.95 -23.20
C ASP A 449 91.77 44.21 -22.03
N VAL A 450 91.89 45.35 -21.33
CA VAL A 450 90.90 45.73 -20.30
C VAL A 450 89.52 45.94 -20.91
N ALA A 451 89.41 46.57 -22.09
CA ALA A 451 88.14 46.75 -22.81
C ALA A 451 87.51 45.41 -23.24
N LYS A 452 88.31 44.35 -23.42
CA LYS A 452 87.82 42.99 -23.67
C LYS A 452 87.27 42.37 -22.38
N ILE A 453 87.97 42.51 -21.25
CA ILE A 453 87.51 42.04 -19.93
C ILE A 453 86.20 42.73 -19.53
N VAL A 454 86.13 44.06 -19.69
CA VAL A 454 84.93 44.86 -19.38
C VAL A 454 83.72 44.43 -20.21
N ARG A 455 83.88 44.23 -21.53
CA ARG A 455 82.80 43.70 -22.38
C ARG A 455 82.36 42.28 -21.97
N GLY A 456 83.29 41.45 -21.50
CA GLY A 456 82.98 40.17 -20.86
C GLY A 456 82.09 40.36 -19.64
N LEU A 457 82.48 41.21 -18.69
CA LEU A 457 81.70 41.51 -17.47
C LEU A 457 80.31 42.08 -17.78
N GLN A 458 80.20 43.00 -18.75
CA GLN A 458 78.91 43.53 -19.22
C GLN A 458 77.99 42.43 -19.80
N THR A 459 78.57 41.47 -20.53
CA THR A 459 77.84 40.33 -21.10
C THR A 459 77.34 39.40 -20.01
N THR A 460 78.22 38.96 -19.10
CA THR A 460 77.88 38.11 -17.96
C THR A 460 76.87 38.79 -17.02
N ALA A 461 76.95 40.11 -16.81
CA ALA A 461 75.96 40.86 -16.02
C ALA A 461 74.56 40.83 -16.66
N ARG A 462 74.47 40.94 -17.99
CA ARG A 462 73.20 40.84 -18.74
C ARG A 462 72.65 39.41 -18.72
N GLU A 463 73.49 38.40 -18.90
CA GLU A 463 73.10 36.99 -18.80
C GLU A 463 72.57 36.65 -17.39
N ALA A 464 73.26 37.10 -16.34
CA ALA A 464 72.82 36.92 -14.95
C ALA A 464 71.54 37.71 -14.64
N ALA A 465 71.36 38.90 -15.21
CA ALA A 465 70.11 39.66 -15.09
C ALA A 465 68.93 38.92 -15.77
N THR A 466 69.15 38.27 -16.91
CA THR A 466 68.13 37.43 -17.57
C THR A 466 67.80 36.19 -16.75
N ALA A 467 68.83 35.44 -16.30
CA ALA A 467 68.65 34.24 -15.48
C ALA A 467 67.95 34.53 -14.13
N THR A 468 68.22 35.69 -13.50
CA THR A 468 67.47 36.12 -12.31
C THR A 468 66.02 36.48 -12.64
N GLY A 469 65.74 37.06 -13.81
CA GLY A 469 64.37 37.27 -14.29
C GLY A 469 63.57 35.96 -14.45
N GLU A 470 64.19 34.95 -15.06
CA GLU A 470 63.61 33.60 -15.16
C GLU A 470 63.41 32.95 -13.79
N GLY A 471 64.37 33.13 -12.87
CA GLY A 471 64.28 32.64 -11.49
C GLY A 471 63.14 33.26 -10.68
N VAL A 472 62.84 34.56 -10.86
CA VAL A 472 61.64 35.19 -10.27
C VAL A 472 60.38 34.52 -10.81
N ARG A 473 60.29 34.33 -12.14
CA ARG A 473 59.12 33.71 -12.77
C ARG A 473 58.91 32.27 -12.29
N ALA A 474 59.97 31.47 -12.17
CA ALA A 474 59.90 30.12 -11.64
C ALA A 474 59.48 30.07 -10.15
N ALA A 475 59.89 31.06 -9.35
CA ALA A 475 59.45 31.18 -7.96
C ALA A 475 57.97 31.60 -7.83
N ASP A 476 57.50 32.51 -8.68
CA ASP A 476 56.09 32.91 -8.76
C ASP A 476 55.20 31.74 -9.26
N GLU A 477 55.64 30.99 -10.28
CA GLU A 477 54.97 29.77 -10.76
C GLU A 477 54.92 28.68 -9.66
N GLY A 478 56.02 28.46 -8.93
CA GLY A 478 56.07 27.52 -7.80
C GLY A 478 55.16 27.91 -6.65
N ALA A 479 55.06 29.20 -6.33
CA ALA A 479 54.14 29.72 -5.32
C ALA A 479 52.67 29.54 -5.74
N ALA A 480 52.35 29.78 -7.02
CA ALA A 480 51.00 29.59 -7.56
C ALA A 480 50.55 28.12 -7.50
N LEU A 481 51.40 27.18 -7.93
CA LEU A 481 51.14 25.74 -7.86
C LEU A 481 50.94 25.26 -6.41
N ALA A 482 51.72 25.78 -5.47
CA ALA A 482 51.54 25.50 -4.05
C ALA A 482 50.20 26.08 -3.53
N GLY A 483 49.81 27.29 -3.93
CA GLY A 483 48.51 27.87 -3.60
C GLY A 483 47.31 27.08 -4.13
N ASP A 484 47.44 26.45 -5.31
CA ASP A 484 46.40 25.57 -5.84
C ASP A 484 46.32 24.22 -5.09
N ALA A 485 47.47 23.68 -4.65
CA ALA A 485 47.49 22.53 -3.75
C ALA A 485 46.84 22.83 -2.38
N GLU A 486 47.01 24.04 -1.85
CA GLU A 486 46.34 24.49 -0.61
C GLU A 486 44.80 24.52 -0.78
N LYS A 487 44.29 25.06 -1.89
CA LYS A 487 42.85 25.05 -2.21
C LYS A 487 42.29 23.62 -2.34
N ALA A 488 43.05 22.73 -2.97
CA ALA A 488 42.67 21.33 -3.11
C ALA A 488 42.58 20.63 -1.75
N LEU A 489 43.55 20.86 -0.85
CA LEU A 489 43.52 20.36 0.52
C LEU A 489 42.35 20.96 1.33
N GLY A 490 42.04 22.24 1.15
CA GLY A 490 40.84 22.87 1.73
C GLY A 490 39.53 22.20 1.27
N THR A 491 39.46 21.79 0.00
CA THR A 491 38.30 21.06 -0.54
C THR A 491 38.21 19.65 0.04
N ILE A 492 39.34 18.95 0.22
CA ILE A 492 39.40 17.65 0.90
C ILE A 492 38.91 17.79 2.35
N LEU A 493 39.35 18.82 3.09
CA LEU A 493 38.93 19.05 4.47
C LEU A 493 37.43 19.28 4.60
N LYS A 494 36.83 20.05 3.69
CA LYS A 494 35.38 20.22 3.62
C LYS A 494 34.67 18.89 3.33
N GLY A 495 35.14 18.12 2.35
CA GLY A 495 34.58 16.80 2.03
C GLY A 495 34.66 15.79 3.19
N VAL A 496 35.69 15.88 4.03
CA VAL A 496 35.80 15.10 5.28
C VAL A 496 34.77 15.54 6.33
N GLU A 497 34.48 16.84 6.42
CA GLU A 497 33.47 17.38 7.35
C GLU A 497 32.04 16.98 6.92
N ASP A 498 31.73 17.10 5.63
CA ASP A 498 30.48 16.64 5.01
C ASP A 498 30.29 15.11 5.20
N LEU A 499 31.35 14.32 4.94
CA LEU A 499 31.36 12.87 5.21
C LEU A 499 31.11 12.55 6.70
N GLY A 500 31.70 13.33 7.60
CA GLY A 500 31.49 13.20 9.04
C GLY A 500 30.04 13.45 9.46
N GLN A 501 29.30 14.32 8.76
CA GLN A 501 27.86 14.48 8.97
C GLN A 501 27.07 13.27 8.46
N ASN A 502 27.32 12.83 7.22
CA ASN A 502 26.65 11.67 6.64
C ASN A 502 26.83 10.39 7.49
N VAL A 503 28.02 10.21 8.06
CA VAL A 503 28.34 9.11 9.00
C VAL A 503 27.51 9.18 10.29
N ARG A 504 27.28 10.37 10.84
CA ARG A 504 26.40 10.52 12.03
C ARG A 504 24.95 10.18 11.70
N GLU A 505 24.46 10.60 10.54
CA GLU A 505 23.10 10.32 10.09
C GLU A 505 22.90 8.81 9.80
N ALA A 506 23.87 8.16 9.14
CA ALA A 506 23.86 6.71 8.90
C ALA A 506 23.91 5.89 10.21
N SER A 507 24.67 6.35 11.21
CA SER A 507 24.73 5.72 12.52
C SER A 507 23.39 5.81 13.27
N ARG A 508 22.75 6.99 13.25
CA ARG A 508 21.40 7.18 13.81
C ARG A 508 20.36 6.29 13.10
N ALA A 509 20.34 6.29 11.77
CA ALA A 509 19.43 5.46 10.98
C ALA A 509 19.64 3.96 11.26
N SER A 510 20.89 3.50 11.42
CA SER A 510 21.20 2.12 11.78
C SER A 510 20.66 1.76 13.18
N ALA A 511 20.75 2.66 14.15
CA ALA A 511 20.21 2.45 15.50
C ALA A 511 18.68 2.39 15.52
N GLU A 512 18.01 3.28 14.79
CA GLU A 512 16.55 3.27 14.60
C GLU A 512 16.10 1.95 13.91
N GLN A 513 16.87 1.49 12.91
CA GLN A 513 16.59 0.26 12.17
C GLN A 513 16.77 -1.01 13.03
N VAL A 514 17.72 -1.05 13.97
CA VAL A 514 17.82 -2.16 14.94
C VAL A 514 16.56 -2.26 15.81
N GLN A 515 16.03 -1.14 16.30
CA GLN A 515 14.80 -1.13 17.10
C GLN A 515 13.60 -1.60 16.28
N ALA A 516 13.48 -1.13 15.03
CA ALA A 516 12.42 -1.55 14.11
C ALA A 516 12.46 -3.06 13.82
N VAL A 517 13.64 -3.63 13.61
CA VAL A 517 13.81 -5.08 13.38
C VAL A 517 13.45 -5.91 14.62
N GLN A 518 13.77 -5.43 15.83
CA GLN A 518 13.36 -6.09 17.07
C GLN A 518 11.83 -6.08 17.26
N ALA A 519 11.18 -4.95 16.97
CA ALA A 519 9.72 -4.85 17.00
C ALA A 519 9.05 -5.76 15.95
N LEU A 520 9.64 -5.84 14.74
CA LEU A 520 9.19 -6.75 13.69
C LEU A 520 9.30 -8.21 14.14
N ALA A 521 10.42 -8.63 14.73
CA ALA A 521 10.60 -9.98 15.23
C ALA A 521 9.56 -10.36 16.31
N GLN A 522 9.25 -9.45 17.25
CA GLN A 522 8.20 -9.66 18.24
C GLN A 522 6.80 -9.76 17.62
N SER A 523 6.49 -8.89 16.64
CA SER A 523 5.22 -8.92 15.91
C SER A 523 5.05 -10.24 15.14
N THR A 524 6.09 -10.69 14.44
CA THR A 524 6.12 -11.96 13.71
C THR A 524 5.92 -13.16 14.63
N ALA A 525 6.54 -13.17 15.82
CA ALA A 525 6.32 -14.22 16.82
C ALA A 525 4.84 -14.25 17.30
N LYS A 526 4.24 -13.08 17.55
CA LYS A 526 2.82 -12.96 17.92
C LYS A 526 1.88 -13.45 16.82
N VAL A 527 2.17 -13.13 15.56
CA VAL A 527 1.39 -13.62 14.39
C VAL A 527 1.48 -15.14 14.28
N SER A 528 2.65 -15.74 14.50
CA SER A 528 2.81 -17.20 14.48
C SER A 528 2.04 -17.90 15.61
N GLU A 529 1.96 -17.30 16.80
CA GLU A 529 1.17 -17.86 17.90
C GLU A 529 -0.34 -17.74 17.61
N GLN A 530 -0.79 -16.59 17.11
CA GLN A 530 -2.17 -16.40 16.67
C GLN A 530 -2.56 -17.36 15.55
N GLY A 531 -1.67 -17.61 14.57
CA GLY A 531 -1.86 -18.61 13.53
C GLY A 531 -2.02 -20.03 14.09
N ARG A 532 -1.20 -20.44 15.07
CA ARG A 532 -1.39 -21.72 15.78
C ARG A 532 -2.76 -21.83 16.46
N VAL A 533 -3.20 -20.78 17.15
CA VAL A 533 -4.51 -20.77 17.84
C VAL A 533 -5.66 -20.88 16.82
N ILE A 534 -5.60 -20.12 15.72
CA ILE A 534 -6.63 -20.17 14.66
C ILE A 534 -6.68 -21.58 14.03
N ALA A 535 -5.52 -22.21 13.76
CA ALA A 535 -5.47 -23.57 13.22
C ALA A 535 -6.10 -24.60 14.17
N ALA A 536 -5.87 -24.47 15.47
CA ALA A 536 -6.49 -25.33 16.49
C ALA A 536 -8.02 -25.15 16.53
N SER A 537 -8.51 -23.92 16.67
CA SER A 537 -9.95 -23.64 16.70
C SER A 537 -10.67 -24.03 15.41
N ALA A 538 -10.02 -23.89 14.25
CA ALA A 538 -10.55 -24.36 12.97
C ALA A 538 -10.64 -25.90 12.92
N THR A 539 -9.70 -26.61 13.54
CA THR A 539 -9.75 -28.07 13.67
C THR A 539 -10.91 -28.51 14.59
N GLU A 540 -11.11 -27.83 15.71
CA GLU A 540 -12.25 -28.06 16.61
C GLU A 540 -13.59 -27.77 15.93
N GLN A 541 -13.71 -26.69 15.16
CA GLN A 541 -14.90 -26.38 14.37
C GLN A 541 -15.22 -27.47 13.33
N ALA A 542 -14.21 -28.04 12.67
CA ALA A 542 -14.41 -29.15 11.75
C ALA A 542 -14.93 -30.41 12.46
N GLN A 543 -14.41 -30.72 13.66
CA GLN A 543 -14.90 -31.83 14.49
C GLN A 543 -16.34 -31.59 14.98
N ALA A 544 -16.66 -30.37 15.43
CA ALA A 544 -18.01 -29.98 15.86
C ALA A 544 -19.01 -30.09 14.70
N ALA A 545 -18.65 -29.64 13.50
CA ALA A 545 -19.47 -29.83 12.31
C ALA A 545 -19.70 -31.32 11.99
N GLN A 546 -18.69 -32.18 12.13
CA GLN A 546 -18.84 -33.62 11.94
C GLN A 546 -19.78 -34.27 12.97
N ALA A 547 -19.75 -33.82 14.23
CA ALA A 547 -20.70 -34.27 15.26
C ALA A 547 -22.14 -33.79 14.98
N LEU A 548 -22.30 -32.53 14.53
CA LEU A 548 -23.60 -32.00 14.11
C LEU A 548 -24.17 -32.76 12.90
N ALA A 549 -23.33 -33.18 11.95
CA ALA A 549 -23.76 -33.99 10.81
C ALA A 549 -24.33 -35.36 11.25
N GLN A 550 -23.69 -36.01 12.24
CA GLN A 550 -24.19 -37.24 12.85
C GLN A 550 -25.54 -37.01 13.57
N GLY A 551 -25.65 -35.94 14.37
CA GLY A 551 -26.92 -35.54 14.99
C GLY A 551 -28.04 -35.30 13.97
N GLY A 552 -27.73 -34.65 12.84
CA GLY A 552 -28.65 -34.48 11.73
C GLY A 552 -29.11 -35.79 11.10
N THR A 553 -28.23 -36.78 10.95
CA THR A 553 -28.64 -38.12 10.44
C THR A 553 -29.59 -38.85 11.39
N GLU A 554 -29.38 -38.76 12.70
CA GLU A 554 -30.32 -39.30 13.69
C GLU A 554 -31.65 -38.54 13.70
N MET A 555 -31.63 -37.22 13.54
CA MET A 555 -32.85 -36.41 13.48
C MET A 555 -33.69 -36.73 12.22
N ARG A 556 -33.07 -36.99 11.06
CA ARG A 556 -33.76 -37.54 9.87
C ARG A 556 -34.41 -38.90 10.17
N ARG A 557 -33.70 -39.77 10.89
CA ARG A 557 -34.19 -41.11 11.26
C ARG A 557 -35.42 -41.00 12.16
N MET A 558 -35.38 -40.12 13.15
CA MET A 558 -36.52 -39.84 14.04
C MET A 558 -37.71 -39.24 13.29
N ALA A 559 -37.51 -38.21 12.45
CA ALA A 559 -38.59 -37.60 11.68
C ALA A 559 -39.34 -38.63 10.81
N ARG A 560 -38.60 -39.52 10.12
CA ARG A 560 -39.20 -40.63 9.34
C ARG A 560 -39.98 -41.62 10.21
N GLN A 561 -39.49 -41.93 11.40
CA GLN A 561 -40.21 -42.80 12.35
C GLN A 561 -41.50 -42.16 12.85
N THR A 562 -41.48 -40.85 13.16
CA THR A 562 -42.68 -40.11 13.56
C THR A 562 -43.71 -40.05 12.43
N THR A 563 -43.29 -39.76 11.18
CA THR A 563 -44.19 -39.78 10.01
C THR A 563 -44.83 -41.15 9.78
N GLN A 564 -44.11 -42.24 10.00
CA GLN A 564 -44.68 -43.59 9.92
C GLN A 564 -45.68 -43.85 11.05
N ALA A 565 -45.32 -43.46 12.29
CA ALA A 565 -46.19 -43.64 13.45
C ALA A 565 -47.50 -42.83 13.36
N THR A 566 -47.46 -41.60 12.86
CA THR A 566 -48.69 -40.80 12.62
C THR A 566 -49.54 -41.40 11.50
N ALA A 567 -48.95 -41.94 10.44
CA ALA A 567 -49.69 -42.66 9.39
C ALA A 567 -50.42 -43.91 9.94
N ASP A 568 -49.78 -44.65 10.84
CA ASP A 568 -50.39 -45.81 11.51
C ASP A 568 -51.48 -45.38 12.53
N GLN A 569 -51.28 -44.30 13.29
CA GLN A 569 -52.32 -43.71 14.15
C GLN A 569 -53.52 -43.20 13.35
N ALA A 570 -53.31 -42.51 12.23
CA ALA A 570 -54.37 -42.04 11.33
C ALA A 570 -55.17 -43.20 10.71
N LYS A 571 -54.59 -44.41 10.62
CA LYS A 571 -55.33 -45.63 10.27
C LYS A 571 -56.15 -46.15 11.45
N ALA A 572 -55.55 -46.25 12.64
CA ALA A 572 -56.24 -46.70 13.84
C ALA A 572 -57.43 -45.81 14.23
N LEU A 573 -57.30 -44.48 14.08
CA LEU A 573 -58.39 -43.52 14.30
C LEU A 573 -59.58 -43.76 13.35
N ARG A 574 -59.34 -44.05 12.06
CA ARG A 574 -60.40 -44.37 11.10
C ARG A 574 -61.16 -45.66 11.47
N ASP A 575 -60.45 -46.66 11.99
CA ASP A 575 -61.09 -47.88 12.50
C ASP A 575 -61.85 -47.62 13.81
N ALA A 576 -61.35 -46.73 14.69
CA ALA A 576 -62.04 -46.29 15.89
C ALA A 576 -63.34 -45.51 15.59
N VAL A 577 -63.32 -44.57 14.64
CA VAL A 577 -64.54 -43.87 14.16
C VAL A 577 -65.57 -44.88 13.67
N ARG A 578 -65.17 -45.84 12.82
CA ARG A 578 -66.07 -46.89 12.31
C ARG A 578 -66.68 -47.72 13.45
N SER A 579 -65.86 -48.17 14.40
CA SER A 579 -66.31 -48.95 15.56
C SER A 579 -67.29 -48.16 16.43
N ASN A 580 -66.99 -46.90 16.73
CA ASN A 580 -67.84 -46.02 17.52
C ASN A 580 -69.19 -45.73 16.82
N THR A 581 -69.19 -45.61 15.49
CA THR A 581 -70.41 -45.47 14.68
C THR A 581 -71.30 -46.71 14.81
N GLN A 582 -70.72 -47.92 14.73
CA GLN A 582 -71.46 -49.17 14.95
C GLN A 582 -71.99 -49.29 16.39
N LEU A 583 -71.22 -48.82 17.37
CA LEU A 583 -71.59 -48.88 18.78
C LEU A 583 -72.78 -47.96 19.09
N SER A 584 -72.82 -46.78 18.47
CA SER A 584 -73.99 -45.87 18.49
C SER A 584 -75.23 -46.49 17.84
N GLU A 585 -75.10 -47.13 16.66
CA GLU A 585 -76.22 -47.86 16.03
C GLU A 585 -76.77 -48.99 16.92
N VAL A 586 -75.89 -49.73 17.61
CA VAL A 586 -76.30 -50.82 18.51
C VAL A 586 -77.01 -50.25 19.74
N ALA A 587 -76.49 -49.16 20.34
CA ALA A 587 -77.14 -48.48 21.45
C ALA A 587 -78.57 -48.01 21.09
N GLN A 588 -78.78 -47.46 19.89
CA GLN A 588 -80.11 -47.08 19.40
C GLN A 588 -81.05 -48.27 19.20
N LYS A 589 -80.54 -49.40 18.66
CA LYS A 589 -81.34 -50.63 18.48
C LYS A 589 -81.76 -51.21 19.84
N VAL A 590 -80.86 -51.22 20.82
CA VAL A 590 -81.16 -51.64 22.20
C VAL A 590 -82.19 -50.71 22.84
N SER A 591 -82.01 -49.39 22.74
CA SER A 591 -82.94 -48.38 23.26
C SER A 591 -84.37 -48.59 22.77
N ARG A 592 -84.57 -48.81 21.46
CA ARG A 592 -85.89 -49.14 20.89
C ARG A 592 -86.47 -50.46 21.41
N ALA A 593 -85.68 -51.54 21.42
CA ALA A 593 -86.14 -52.85 21.88
C ALA A 593 -86.55 -52.84 23.37
N VAL A 594 -85.82 -52.10 24.20
CA VAL A 594 -86.13 -51.91 25.62
C VAL A 594 -87.43 -51.11 25.80
N GLN A 595 -87.70 -50.13 24.94
CA GLN A 595 -88.95 -49.35 24.96
C GLN A 595 -90.17 -50.20 24.57
N GLU A 596 -90.02 -51.13 23.62
CA GLU A 596 -91.04 -52.15 23.30
C GLU A 596 -91.28 -53.12 24.46
N GLN A 597 -90.21 -53.60 25.11
CA GLN A 597 -90.32 -54.48 26.29
C GLN A 597 -90.98 -53.78 27.50
N ALA A 598 -90.77 -52.47 27.67
CA ALA A 598 -91.41 -51.69 28.73
C ALA A 598 -92.94 -51.62 28.57
N LEU A 599 -93.43 -51.54 27.33
CA LEU A 599 -94.86 -51.61 27.01
C LEU A 599 -95.42 -53.00 27.33
N ALA A 600 -94.76 -54.07 26.88
CA ALA A 600 -95.17 -55.44 27.15
C ALA A 600 -95.22 -55.78 28.66
N ALA A 601 -94.22 -55.33 29.43
CA ALA A 601 -94.20 -55.50 30.89
C ALA A 601 -95.37 -54.74 31.59
N THR A 602 -95.79 -53.60 31.03
CA THR A 602 -96.92 -52.81 31.54
C THR A 602 -98.27 -53.53 31.29
N ASP A 603 -98.41 -54.23 30.17
CA ASP A 603 -99.63 -55.00 29.87
C ASP A 603 -99.70 -56.32 30.65
N LEU A 604 -98.57 -56.99 30.89
CA LEU A 604 -98.49 -58.12 31.83
C LEU A 604 -98.94 -57.72 33.25
N ALA A 605 -98.53 -56.54 33.72
CA ALA A 605 -98.94 -56.02 35.03
C ALA A 605 -100.47 -55.79 35.12
N LYS A 606 -101.12 -55.34 34.03
CA LYS A 606 -102.59 -55.23 33.98
C LYS A 606 -103.27 -56.60 34.02
N GLY A 607 -102.73 -57.60 33.34
CA GLY A 607 -103.24 -58.98 33.36
C GLY A 607 -103.21 -59.62 34.75
N ALA A 608 -102.14 -59.39 35.52
CA ALA A 608 -102.03 -59.86 36.90
C ALA A 608 -103.13 -59.27 37.82
N VAL A 609 -103.49 -58.00 37.64
CA VAL A 609 -104.56 -57.35 38.41
C VAL A 609 -105.95 -57.95 38.11
N GLN A 610 -106.22 -58.31 36.84
CA GLN A 610 -107.49 -58.95 36.45
C GLN A 610 -107.66 -60.35 37.04
N MET A 611 -106.59 -61.16 37.07
CA MET A 611 -106.62 -62.48 37.73
C MET A 611 -106.91 -62.38 39.24
N ARG A 612 -106.40 -61.33 39.92
CA ARG A 612 -106.66 -61.07 41.34
C ARG A 612 -108.15 -60.85 41.65
N GLN A 613 -108.91 -60.24 40.73
CA GLN A 613 -110.36 -60.02 40.90
C GLN A 613 -111.19 -61.30 40.68
N LEU A 614 -110.76 -62.19 39.77
CA LEU A 614 -111.42 -63.49 39.54
C LEU A 614 -111.30 -64.42 40.76
N VAL A 615 -110.14 -64.44 41.42
CA VAL A 615 -109.91 -65.28 42.61
C VAL A 615 -110.80 -64.87 43.80
N GLN A 616 -111.08 -63.57 43.99
CA GLN A 616 -111.99 -63.11 45.04
C GLN A 616 -113.45 -63.55 44.84
N GLY A 617 -113.88 -63.87 43.62
CA GLY A 617 -115.24 -64.35 43.34
C GLY A 617 -115.52 -65.77 43.81
N VAL A 618 -114.49 -66.62 43.96
CA VAL A 618 -114.64 -68.04 44.32
C VAL A 618 -114.84 -68.24 45.83
N SER A 619 -114.27 -67.35 46.66
CA SER A 619 -114.32 -67.45 48.13
C SER A 619 -115.70 -67.22 48.76
N GLY A 620 -116.71 -66.78 48.00
CA GLY A 620 -118.05 -66.47 48.53
C GLY A 620 -118.99 -67.67 48.71
N ALA A 621 -118.73 -68.81 48.06
CA ALA A 621 -119.72 -69.88 47.91
C ALA A 621 -119.54 -71.12 48.82
N VAL A 622 -118.45 -71.20 49.60
CA VAL A 622 -118.10 -72.39 50.41
C VAL A 622 -118.49 -72.22 51.89
N ALA A 623 -119.06 -71.06 52.28
CA ALA A 623 -119.32 -70.69 53.67
C ALA A 623 -120.65 -71.22 54.27
N ALA A 624 -121.36 -72.13 53.58
CA ALA A 624 -122.64 -72.67 54.03
C ALA A 624 -122.62 -74.19 54.26
N GLN A 625 -122.78 -74.57 55.54
CA GLN A 625 -123.21 -75.88 56.04
C GLN A 625 -122.16 -77.00 56.14
N GLY A 626 -121.71 -77.29 57.37
CA GLY A 626 -120.79 -78.39 57.67
C GLY A 626 -120.21 -78.41 59.10
N GLN A 627 -120.97 -77.99 60.11
CA GLN A 627 -120.48 -77.89 61.49
C GLN A 627 -120.39 -79.27 62.19
N HIS A 628 -119.26 -79.49 62.88
CA HIS A 628 -118.97 -80.50 63.90
C HIS A 628 -118.92 -81.99 63.47
N VAL A 629 -117.70 -82.53 63.31
CA VAL A 629 -117.02 -83.35 64.34
C VAL A 629 -115.50 -83.09 64.33
N SER A 630 -114.91 -82.92 65.52
CA SER A 630 -113.48 -82.74 65.87
C SER A 630 -112.51 -83.58 65.02
N ALA A 631 -111.46 -83.05 64.37
CA ALA A 631 -110.28 -82.31 64.86
C ALA A 631 -109.29 -83.15 65.71
N LEU A 632 -108.18 -83.59 65.10
CA LEU A 632 -106.77 -83.58 65.56
C LEU A 632 -105.90 -84.40 64.56
N GLY A 633 -104.86 -83.81 63.92
CA GLY A 633 -103.90 -84.60 63.13
C GLY A 633 -102.96 -83.84 62.19
N THR A 634 -103.46 -82.90 61.38
CA THR A 634 -102.73 -82.36 60.21
C THR A 634 -102.06 -80.99 60.43
N VAL A 635 -101.46 -80.75 61.59
CA VAL A 635 -100.54 -79.61 61.84
C VAL A 635 -99.09 -80.06 62.05
N SER A 636 -98.86 -81.33 62.40
CA SER A 636 -97.52 -81.83 62.78
C SER A 636 -96.53 -81.99 61.62
N GLN A 637 -96.96 -81.85 60.37
CA GLN A 637 -96.11 -82.01 59.17
C GLN A 637 -95.59 -80.67 58.60
N GLU A 638 -96.34 -79.58 58.79
CA GLU A 638 -96.04 -78.30 58.13
C GLU A 638 -94.91 -77.54 58.83
N VAL A 639 -94.85 -77.59 60.17
CA VAL A 639 -93.80 -76.94 60.97
C VAL A 639 -92.42 -77.49 60.63
N ALA A 640 -92.26 -78.81 60.48
CA ALA A 640 -90.98 -79.45 60.16
C ALA A 640 -90.40 -79.00 58.79
N THR A 641 -91.27 -78.67 57.84
CA THR A 641 -90.85 -78.24 56.50
C THR A 641 -90.49 -76.75 56.46
N ALA A 642 -91.04 -75.93 57.36
CA ALA A 642 -90.74 -74.51 57.47
C ALA A 642 -89.36 -74.25 58.12
N THR A 643 -89.02 -74.98 59.19
CA THR A 643 -87.73 -74.82 59.90
C THR A 643 -86.53 -75.11 58.99
N GLN A 644 -86.63 -76.07 58.08
CA GLN A 644 -85.56 -76.42 57.15
C GLN A 644 -85.25 -75.33 56.10
N ARG A 645 -86.26 -74.49 55.76
CA ARG A 645 -86.07 -73.34 54.84
C ARG A 645 -85.42 -72.14 55.53
N ALA A 646 -85.69 -71.93 56.82
CA ALA A 646 -85.05 -70.87 57.60
C ALA A 646 -83.52 -71.10 57.72
N ILE A 647 -83.10 -72.35 57.95
CA ILE A 647 -81.69 -72.74 58.06
C ILE A 647 -80.92 -72.48 56.76
N THR A 648 -81.55 -72.68 55.60
CA THR A 648 -80.91 -72.45 54.29
C THR A 648 -80.79 -70.96 53.95
N GLY A 649 -81.78 -70.12 54.26
CA GLY A 649 -81.70 -68.66 54.04
C GLY A 649 -80.64 -67.96 54.90
N ILE A 650 -80.44 -68.41 56.15
CA ILE A 650 -79.40 -67.88 57.05
C ILE A 650 -77.98 -68.18 56.50
N ALA A 651 -77.80 -69.35 55.86
CA ALA A 651 -76.52 -69.73 55.25
C ALA A 651 -76.16 -68.86 54.03
N GLU A 652 -77.14 -68.45 53.22
CA GLU A 652 -76.89 -67.55 52.08
C GLU A 652 -76.54 -66.12 52.52
N GLN A 653 -77.21 -65.59 53.55
CA GLN A 653 -76.86 -64.27 54.11
C GLN A 653 -75.43 -64.23 54.69
N ALA A 654 -74.99 -65.30 55.35
CA ALA A 654 -73.62 -65.41 55.85
C ALA A 654 -72.58 -65.35 54.72
N LYS A 655 -72.88 -65.96 53.57
CA LYS A 655 -72.01 -65.95 52.39
C LYS A 655 -71.94 -64.56 51.75
N ALA A 656 -73.08 -63.88 51.61
CA ALA A 656 -73.12 -62.52 51.09
C ALA A 656 -72.29 -61.54 51.94
N ALA A 657 -72.38 -61.63 53.28
CA ALA A 657 -71.57 -60.80 54.17
C ALA A 657 -70.05 -61.00 53.97
N GLN A 658 -69.60 -62.24 53.71
CA GLN A 658 -68.19 -62.52 53.40
C GLN A 658 -67.74 -61.98 52.03
N GLU A 659 -68.64 -61.91 51.05
CA GLU A 659 -68.34 -61.34 49.72
C GLU A 659 -68.19 -59.81 49.79
N VAL A 660 -69.05 -59.10 50.53
CA VAL A 660 -68.89 -57.65 50.74
C VAL A 660 -67.63 -57.32 51.56
N ALA A 661 -67.28 -58.14 52.56
CA ALA A 661 -66.03 -57.97 53.32
C ALA A 661 -64.78 -58.08 52.41
N ARG A 662 -64.78 -59.00 51.43
CA ARG A 662 -63.70 -59.11 50.43
C ARG A 662 -63.67 -57.92 49.46
N ALA A 663 -64.83 -57.38 49.09
CA ALA A 663 -64.91 -56.18 48.25
C ALA A 663 -64.30 -54.96 48.98
N MET A 664 -64.63 -54.73 50.26
CA MET A 664 -64.07 -53.63 51.05
C MET A 664 -62.55 -53.71 51.19
N GLU A 665 -61.99 -54.91 51.36
CA GLU A 665 -60.53 -55.13 51.39
C GLU A 665 -59.87 -54.91 50.01
N SER A 666 -60.59 -55.02 48.89
CA SER A 666 -60.12 -54.60 47.56
C SER A 666 -60.10 -53.08 47.44
N THR A 667 -61.21 -52.42 47.79
CA THR A 667 -61.33 -50.94 47.77
C THR A 667 -60.27 -50.28 48.65
N ARG A 668 -59.97 -50.86 49.82
CA ARG A 668 -58.91 -50.39 50.72
C ARG A 668 -57.53 -50.40 50.05
N LYS A 669 -57.23 -51.40 49.22
CA LYS A 669 -55.96 -51.50 48.46
C LYS A 669 -55.91 -50.47 47.33
N GLU A 670 -57.03 -50.27 46.63
CA GLU A 670 -57.14 -49.27 45.56
C GLU A 670 -56.93 -47.84 46.10
N VAL A 671 -57.57 -47.48 47.22
CA VAL A 671 -57.36 -46.17 47.88
C VAL A 671 -55.90 -46.00 48.35
N ALA A 672 -55.28 -47.05 48.90
CA ALA A 672 -53.88 -47.03 49.33
C ALA A 672 -52.87 -46.99 48.16
N GLN A 673 -53.27 -47.40 46.96
CA GLN A 673 -52.47 -47.30 45.73
C GLN A 673 -52.64 -45.91 45.08
N SER A 674 -53.88 -45.42 44.98
CA SER A 674 -54.23 -44.06 44.52
C SER A 674 -53.49 -42.99 45.33
N THR A 675 -53.50 -43.11 46.66
CA THR A 675 -52.78 -42.17 47.56
C THR A 675 -51.28 -42.13 47.29
N ARG A 676 -50.64 -43.27 46.97
CA ARG A 676 -49.21 -43.31 46.63
C ARG A 676 -48.91 -42.65 45.29
N ALA A 677 -49.74 -42.89 44.28
CA ALA A 677 -49.60 -42.25 42.97
C ALA A 677 -49.72 -40.72 43.07
N MET A 678 -50.69 -40.20 43.84
CA MET A 678 -50.84 -38.75 44.07
C MET A 678 -49.61 -38.13 44.75
N VAL A 679 -48.99 -38.81 45.71
CA VAL A 679 -47.76 -38.32 46.38
C VAL A 679 -46.55 -38.29 45.44
N GLU A 680 -46.44 -39.26 44.51
CA GLU A 680 -45.40 -39.22 43.48
C GLU A 680 -45.65 -38.12 42.44
N GLN A 681 -46.91 -37.93 42.02
CA GLN A 681 -47.32 -36.85 41.12
C GLN A 681 -47.05 -35.46 41.72
N GLY A 682 -47.33 -35.24 43.01
CA GLY A 682 -46.97 -34.02 43.72
C GLY A 682 -45.45 -33.75 43.82
N ARG A 683 -44.61 -34.79 43.83
CA ARG A 683 -43.15 -34.63 43.73
C ARG A 683 -42.71 -34.24 42.32
N ALA A 684 -43.31 -34.83 41.29
CA ALA A 684 -43.03 -34.47 39.90
C ALA A 684 -43.43 -33.02 39.59
N LEU A 685 -44.59 -32.56 40.08
CA LEU A 685 -45.05 -31.17 39.94
C LEU A 685 -44.07 -30.16 40.56
N LYS A 686 -43.54 -30.44 41.77
CA LYS A 686 -42.50 -29.59 42.39
C LYS A 686 -41.17 -29.57 41.62
N GLN A 687 -40.81 -30.65 40.92
CA GLN A 687 -39.65 -30.64 40.02
C GLN A 687 -39.93 -29.82 38.75
N GLY A 688 -41.13 -29.92 38.18
CA GLY A 688 -41.59 -29.08 37.08
C GLY A 688 -41.57 -27.59 37.43
N GLU A 689 -42.09 -27.22 38.60
CA GLU A 689 -42.10 -25.83 39.10
C GLU A 689 -40.68 -25.20 39.14
N VAL A 690 -39.68 -25.97 39.59
CA VAL A 690 -38.28 -25.52 39.60
C VAL A 690 -37.72 -25.38 38.18
N ALA A 691 -38.01 -26.33 37.29
CA ALA A 691 -37.58 -26.27 35.89
C ALA A 691 -38.19 -25.05 35.16
N THR A 692 -39.49 -24.81 35.30
CA THR A 692 -40.19 -23.67 34.68
C THR A 692 -39.65 -22.33 35.18
N ARG A 693 -39.38 -22.17 36.48
CA ARG A 693 -38.68 -20.96 36.99
C ARG A 693 -37.30 -20.76 36.36
N GLN A 694 -36.57 -21.85 36.13
CA GLN A 694 -35.23 -21.79 35.55
C GLN A 694 -35.28 -21.44 34.05
N VAL A 695 -36.30 -21.88 33.31
CA VAL A 695 -36.56 -21.45 31.92
C VAL A 695 -36.93 -19.96 31.88
N ALA A 696 -37.84 -19.48 32.75
CA ALA A 696 -38.20 -18.06 32.83
C ALA A 696 -36.98 -17.16 33.11
N LYS A 697 -36.10 -17.56 34.03
CA LYS A 697 -34.84 -16.84 34.31
C LYS A 697 -33.89 -16.82 33.11
N LEU A 698 -33.76 -17.96 32.41
CA LEU A 698 -32.91 -18.06 31.24
C LEU A 698 -33.44 -17.19 30.09
N ALA A 699 -34.76 -17.13 29.90
CA ALA A 699 -35.40 -16.24 28.93
C ALA A 699 -35.07 -14.77 29.21
N GLN A 700 -35.20 -14.30 30.46
CA GLN A 700 -34.80 -12.93 30.85
C GLN A 700 -33.29 -12.66 30.62
N GLU A 701 -32.42 -13.63 30.89
CA GLU A 701 -30.99 -13.50 30.61
C GLU A 701 -30.69 -13.40 29.11
N VAL A 702 -31.43 -14.12 28.27
CA VAL A 702 -31.37 -14.01 26.80
C VAL A 702 -31.87 -12.65 26.31
N THR A 703 -33.03 -12.16 26.79
CA THR A 703 -33.57 -10.84 26.40
C THR A 703 -32.55 -9.72 26.68
N ARG A 704 -31.93 -9.72 27.87
CA ARG A 704 -30.88 -8.76 28.21
C ARG A 704 -29.66 -8.87 27.28
N ALA A 705 -29.23 -10.08 26.96
CA ALA A 705 -28.11 -10.30 26.05
C ALA A 705 -28.43 -9.84 24.61
N THR A 706 -29.68 -9.99 24.15
CA THR A 706 -30.11 -9.49 22.84
C THR A 706 -30.18 -7.96 22.78
N ASP A 707 -30.55 -7.28 23.88
CA ASP A 707 -30.48 -5.81 23.98
C ASP A 707 -29.04 -5.28 23.88
N GLU A 708 -28.11 -5.89 24.62
CA GLU A 708 -26.68 -5.55 24.56
C GLU A 708 -26.11 -5.77 23.15
N GLN A 709 -26.50 -6.86 22.48
CA GLN A 709 -26.13 -7.12 21.09
C GLN A 709 -26.75 -6.11 20.12
N ALA A 710 -28.01 -5.71 20.30
CA ALA A 710 -28.67 -4.71 19.45
C ALA A 710 -27.97 -3.34 19.53
N GLN A 711 -27.52 -2.92 20.72
CA GLN A 711 -26.72 -1.70 20.89
C GLN A 711 -25.36 -1.80 20.18
N ALA A 712 -24.66 -2.93 20.32
CA ALA A 712 -23.40 -3.16 19.63
C ALA A 712 -23.55 -3.16 18.09
N LEU A 713 -24.59 -3.79 17.56
CA LEU A 713 -24.91 -3.80 16.13
C LEU A 713 -25.22 -2.40 15.59
N SER A 714 -25.96 -1.57 16.34
CA SER A 714 -26.19 -0.16 15.95
C SER A 714 -24.90 0.65 15.82
N THR A 715 -23.92 0.36 16.68
CA THR A 715 -22.59 1.00 16.66
C THR A 715 -21.79 0.54 15.44
N LEU A 716 -21.88 -0.75 15.08
CA LEU A 716 -21.26 -1.32 13.88
C LEU A 716 -21.85 -0.74 12.58
N VAL A 717 -23.16 -0.55 12.48
CA VAL A 717 -23.80 0.12 11.33
C VAL A 717 -23.21 1.52 11.14
N ARG A 718 -23.18 2.33 12.21
CA ARG A 718 -22.62 3.69 12.15
C ARG A 718 -21.13 3.70 11.78
N GLY A 719 -20.36 2.72 12.24
CA GLY A 719 -18.96 2.53 11.84
C GLY A 719 -18.80 2.19 10.35
N ALA A 720 -19.64 1.30 9.82
CA ALA A 720 -19.65 0.96 8.40
C ALA A 720 -20.03 2.15 7.51
N GLU A 721 -21.00 2.98 7.92
CA GLU A 721 -21.33 4.24 7.24
C GLU A 721 -20.17 5.24 7.24
N GLU A 722 -19.42 5.35 8.34
CA GLU A 722 -18.26 6.24 8.42
C GLU A 722 -17.11 5.76 7.52
N VAL A 723 -16.79 4.46 7.52
CA VAL A 723 -15.80 3.87 6.61
C VAL A 723 -16.23 4.07 5.15
N ARG A 724 -17.50 3.84 4.82
CA ARG A 724 -18.07 4.10 3.48
C ARG A 724 -17.92 5.57 3.06
N ARG A 725 -18.16 6.51 3.98
CA ARG A 725 -18.01 7.95 3.74
C ARG A 725 -16.55 8.30 3.45
N VAL A 726 -15.63 7.84 4.30
CA VAL A 726 -14.17 8.07 4.15
C VAL A 726 -13.68 7.50 2.83
N ALA A 727 -13.98 6.24 2.53
CA ALA A 727 -13.57 5.57 1.29
C ALA A 727 -14.04 6.33 0.02
N ARG A 728 -15.27 6.84 0.02
CA ARG A 728 -15.80 7.68 -1.08
C ARG A 728 -15.10 9.03 -1.19
N THR A 729 -14.78 9.68 -0.07
CA THR A 729 -14.01 10.95 -0.11
C THR A 729 -12.58 10.74 -0.58
N THR A 730 -11.92 9.65 -0.16
CA THR A 730 -10.58 9.26 -0.62
C THR A 730 -10.58 8.98 -2.12
N ALA A 731 -11.56 8.22 -2.64
CA ALA A 731 -11.66 7.95 -4.07
C ALA A 731 -11.78 9.23 -4.92
N ARG A 732 -12.54 10.24 -4.46
CA ARG A 732 -12.66 11.55 -5.13
C ARG A 732 -11.36 12.36 -5.09
N ALA A 733 -10.69 12.41 -3.94
CA ALA A 733 -9.42 13.12 -3.82
C ALA A 733 -8.31 12.49 -4.69
N LEU A 734 -8.34 11.16 -4.87
CA LEU A 734 -7.43 10.45 -5.77
C LEU A 734 -7.73 10.69 -7.26
N ASP A 735 -9.00 10.94 -7.63
CA ASP A 735 -9.36 11.41 -8.98
C ASP A 735 -8.77 12.80 -9.26
N GLU A 736 -8.93 13.76 -8.33
CA GLU A 736 -8.34 15.10 -8.45
C GLU A 736 -6.79 15.06 -8.52
N GLN A 737 -6.14 14.16 -7.76
CA GLN A 737 -4.70 13.94 -7.87
C GLN A 737 -4.28 13.31 -9.20
N THR A 738 -5.09 12.40 -9.76
CA THR A 738 -4.83 11.76 -11.06
C THR A 738 -4.83 12.81 -12.18
N ASP A 739 -5.80 13.72 -12.18
CA ASP A 739 -5.86 14.82 -13.14
C ASP A 739 -4.67 15.79 -13.00
N ALA A 740 -4.28 16.12 -11.77
CA ALA A 740 -3.11 16.96 -11.50
C ALA A 740 -1.79 16.31 -11.96
N LEU A 741 -1.59 15.01 -11.71
CA LEU A 741 -0.42 14.25 -12.16
C LEU A 741 -0.37 14.12 -13.69
N SER A 742 -1.52 13.95 -14.35
CA SER A 742 -1.63 13.94 -15.81
C SER A 742 -1.23 15.29 -16.43
N ALA A 743 -1.67 16.40 -15.82
CA ALA A 743 -1.26 17.75 -16.22
C ALA A 743 0.25 18.00 -16.01
N LEU A 744 0.81 17.57 -14.87
CA LEU A 744 2.24 17.66 -14.58
C LEU A 744 3.09 16.83 -15.55
N THR A 745 2.68 15.59 -15.82
CA THR A 745 3.32 14.71 -16.81
C THR A 745 3.34 15.38 -18.19
N THR A 746 2.21 15.93 -18.62
CA THR A 746 2.09 16.67 -19.89
C THR A 746 3.00 17.89 -19.93
N SER A 747 3.15 18.59 -18.81
CA SER A 747 4.05 19.75 -18.69
C SER A 747 5.52 19.34 -18.78
N ALA A 748 5.93 18.28 -18.06
CA ALA A 748 7.29 17.75 -18.09
C ALA A 748 7.69 17.26 -19.49
N THR A 749 6.81 16.54 -20.20
CA THR A 749 7.04 16.13 -21.59
C THR A 749 7.17 17.33 -22.53
N LYS A 750 6.37 18.39 -22.34
CA LYS A 750 6.53 19.64 -23.11
C LYS A 750 7.87 20.31 -22.81
N GLN A 751 8.28 20.40 -21.54
CA GLN A 751 9.59 20.94 -21.16
C GLN A 751 10.73 20.15 -21.80
N ALA A 752 10.73 18.82 -21.70
CA ALA A 752 11.72 17.96 -22.37
C ALA A 752 11.81 18.26 -23.87
N SER A 753 10.67 18.34 -24.57
CA SER A 753 10.65 18.65 -26.01
C SER A 753 11.17 20.06 -26.35
N GLY A 754 10.88 21.06 -25.52
CA GLY A 754 11.36 22.43 -25.69
C GLY A 754 12.87 22.54 -25.44
N VAL A 755 13.38 21.87 -24.41
CA VAL A 755 14.82 21.82 -24.10
C VAL A 755 15.58 21.04 -25.17
N ALA A 756 15.02 19.95 -25.72
CA ALA A 756 15.60 19.24 -26.86
C ALA A 756 15.76 20.16 -28.10
N ALA A 757 14.79 21.03 -28.36
CA ALA A 757 14.88 22.02 -29.43
C ALA A 757 16.00 23.06 -29.18
N VAL A 758 16.17 23.51 -27.93
CA VAL A 758 17.29 24.39 -27.53
C VAL A 758 18.65 23.68 -27.70
N ALA A 759 18.77 22.42 -27.26
CA ALA A 759 20.00 21.63 -27.40
C ALA A 759 20.40 21.46 -28.87
N LYS A 760 19.42 21.25 -29.76
CA LYS A 760 19.60 21.16 -31.22
C LYS A 760 20.03 22.51 -31.81
N ALA A 761 19.33 23.60 -31.48
CA ALA A 761 19.66 24.94 -31.96
C ALA A 761 21.07 25.39 -31.53
N ALA A 762 21.47 25.10 -30.29
CA ALA A 762 22.83 25.38 -29.79
C ALA A 762 23.91 24.60 -30.58
N GLN A 763 23.62 23.35 -30.97
CA GLN A 763 24.55 22.53 -31.76
C GLN A 763 24.62 22.96 -33.24
N GLU A 764 23.49 23.38 -33.83
CA GLU A 764 23.48 24.01 -35.16
C GLU A 764 24.28 25.32 -35.15
N GLN A 765 24.09 26.19 -34.16
CA GLN A 765 24.88 27.41 -33.99
C GLN A 765 26.36 27.14 -33.76
N ALA A 766 26.73 26.13 -32.95
CA ALA A 766 28.13 25.74 -32.76
C ALA A 766 28.79 25.36 -34.10
N THR A 767 28.07 24.65 -34.96
CA THR A 767 28.55 24.24 -36.29
C THR A 767 28.78 25.45 -37.21
N VAL A 768 27.86 26.42 -37.22
CA VAL A 768 28.00 27.68 -37.98
C VAL A 768 29.15 28.54 -37.45
N THR A 769 29.29 28.62 -36.12
CA THR A 769 30.37 29.38 -35.45
C THR A 769 31.75 28.75 -35.72
N GLU A 770 31.82 27.42 -35.81
CA GLU A 770 33.04 26.68 -36.17
C GLU A 770 33.42 26.85 -37.67
N GLN A 771 32.45 27.04 -38.56
CA GLN A 771 32.70 27.48 -39.95
C GLN A 771 33.22 28.93 -40.00
N LEU A 772 32.62 29.84 -39.22
CA LEU A 772 33.09 31.22 -39.10
C LEU A 772 34.55 31.28 -38.61
N GLY A 773 34.91 30.45 -37.62
CA GLY A 773 36.28 30.32 -37.11
C GLY A 773 37.29 29.97 -38.21
N LYS A 774 36.95 29.00 -39.08
CA LYS A 774 37.80 28.65 -40.24
C LYS A 774 37.99 29.82 -41.20
N SER A 775 36.94 30.60 -41.45
CA SER A 775 37.03 31.81 -42.29
C SER A 775 37.89 32.91 -41.66
N VAL A 776 37.80 33.11 -40.34
CA VAL A 776 38.64 34.04 -39.58
C VAL A 776 40.11 33.61 -39.61
N GLU A 777 40.39 32.30 -39.51
CA GLU A 777 41.75 31.76 -39.60
C GLU A 777 42.34 31.85 -41.03
N GLU A 778 41.52 31.73 -42.07
CA GLU A 778 41.96 32.02 -43.45
C GLU A 778 42.25 33.52 -43.66
N MET A 779 41.42 34.42 -43.12
CA MET A 779 41.67 35.87 -43.13
C MET A 779 42.97 36.24 -42.40
N ARG A 780 43.27 35.57 -41.28
CA ARG A 780 44.55 35.70 -40.55
C ARG A 780 45.75 35.30 -41.41
N GLY A 781 45.63 34.19 -42.14
CA GLY A 781 46.65 33.74 -43.08
C GLY A 781 46.92 34.77 -44.17
N ARG A 782 45.87 35.21 -44.88
CA ARG A 782 45.96 36.22 -45.94
C ARG A 782 46.48 37.57 -45.43
N SER A 783 46.05 38.02 -44.25
CA SER A 783 46.52 39.29 -43.66
C SER A 783 48.04 39.27 -43.39
N ARG A 784 48.56 38.16 -42.85
CA ARG A 784 50.00 37.96 -42.67
C ARG A 784 50.76 37.93 -43.99
N GLU A 785 50.23 37.23 -44.99
CA GLU A 785 50.83 37.15 -46.33
C GLU A 785 50.94 38.55 -46.97
N ILE A 786 49.84 39.31 -47.00
CA ILE A 786 49.82 40.67 -47.55
C ILE A 786 50.78 41.59 -46.78
N ALA A 787 50.83 41.51 -45.44
CA ALA A 787 51.79 42.29 -44.65
C ALA A 787 53.25 42.01 -45.04
N VAL A 788 53.61 40.73 -45.25
CA VAL A 788 54.96 40.34 -45.71
C VAL A 788 55.23 40.85 -47.13
N THR A 789 54.29 40.67 -48.06
CA THR A 789 54.45 41.15 -49.45
C THR A 789 54.58 42.68 -49.52
N THR A 790 53.75 43.42 -48.78
CA THR A 790 53.82 44.89 -48.70
C THR A 790 55.14 45.35 -48.07
N ALA A 791 55.60 44.71 -47.00
CA ALA A 791 56.90 45.01 -46.38
C ALA A 791 58.10 44.71 -47.30
N GLN A 792 57.95 43.79 -48.25
CA GLN A 792 58.97 43.49 -49.24
C GLN A 792 58.92 44.49 -50.41
N GLN A 793 57.73 44.83 -50.92
CA GLN A 793 57.55 45.88 -51.92
C GLN A 793 58.07 47.24 -51.43
N ALA A 794 57.69 47.67 -50.21
CA ALA A 794 58.15 48.94 -49.64
C ALA A 794 59.69 49.01 -49.55
N ARG A 795 60.34 47.91 -49.14
CA ARG A 795 61.81 47.79 -49.13
C ARG A 795 62.42 47.85 -50.52
N THR A 796 61.89 47.11 -51.50
CA THR A 796 62.38 47.16 -52.88
C THR A 796 62.23 48.55 -53.47
N THR A 797 61.08 49.22 -53.28
CA THR A 797 60.83 50.60 -53.76
C THR A 797 61.77 51.61 -53.11
N ALA A 798 62.08 51.49 -51.81
CA ALA A 798 63.06 52.33 -51.14
C ALA A 798 64.49 52.14 -51.70
N ILE A 799 64.87 50.90 -52.02
CA ILE A 799 66.17 50.60 -52.66
C ILE A 799 66.21 51.22 -54.06
N THR A 800 65.19 51.03 -54.90
CA THR A 800 65.16 51.63 -56.25
C THR A 800 65.11 53.15 -56.20
N ALA A 801 64.40 53.76 -55.25
CA ALA A 801 64.40 55.20 -55.05
C ALA A 801 65.79 55.74 -54.70
N GLN A 802 66.55 55.01 -53.89
CA GLN A 802 67.93 55.35 -53.52
C GLN A 802 68.91 55.17 -54.70
N GLU A 803 68.77 54.11 -55.50
CA GLU A 803 69.55 53.90 -56.73
C GLU A 803 69.27 55.01 -57.76
N VAL A 804 68.00 55.35 -58.00
CA VAL A 804 67.59 56.46 -58.89
C VAL A 804 68.11 57.81 -58.38
N LYS A 805 68.15 58.02 -57.06
CA LYS A 805 68.75 59.21 -56.45
C LYS A 805 70.27 59.28 -56.68
N GLU A 806 70.97 58.15 -56.63
CA GLU A 806 72.39 58.09 -56.97
C GLU A 806 72.63 58.38 -58.46
N VAL A 807 71.80 57.82 -59.34
CA VAL A 807 71.82 58.12 -60.78
C VAL A 807 71.54 59.60 -61.04
N ALA A 808 70.58 60.23 -60.37
CA ALA A 808 70.33 61.67 -60.45
C ALA A 808 71.57 62.48 -60.03
N GLY A 809 72.23 62.11 -58.92
CA GLY A 809 73.47 62.76 -58.48
C GLY A 809 74.61 62.63 -59.50
N ARG A 810 74.75 61.47 -60.16
CA ARG A 810 75.71 61.27 -61.25
C ARG A 810 75.35 62.06 -62.51
N LEU A 811 74.05 62.17 -62.85
CA LEU A 811 73.57 63.01 -63.97
C LEU A 811 73.84 64.50 -63.72
N GLY A 812 73.66 65.00 -62.49
CA GLY A 812 74.00 66.39 -62.13
C GLY A 812 75.50 66.68 -62.24
N GLN A 813 76.36 65.73 -61.85
CA GLN A 813 77.81 65.81 -62.11
C GLN A 813 78.13 65.84 -63.61
N LEU A 814 77.43 65.02 -64.42
CA LEU A 814 77.61 64.97 -65.86
C LEU A 814 77.13 66.24 -66.57
N ALA A 815 75.99 66.82 -66.14
CA ALA A 815 75.48 68.10 -66.61
C ALA A 815 76.47 69.23 -66.31
N LYS A 816 77.06 69.24 -65.12
CA LYS A 816 78.10 70.21 -64.74
C LYS A 816 79.34 70.10 -65.64
N LEU A 817 79.84 68.89 -65.85
CA LEU A 817 80.98 68.63 -66.75
C LEU A 817 80.66 69.01 -68.21
N GLN A 818 79.43 68.76 -68.70
CA GLN A 818 79.01 69.20 -70.02
C GLN A 818 78.90 70.73 -70.12
N GLY A 819 78.43 71.41 -69.08
CA GLY A 819 78.43 72.87 -68.99
C GLY A 819 79.84 73.46 -69.08
N GLU A 820 80.79 72.93 -68.30
CA GLU A 820 82.20 73.30 -68.33
C GLU A 820 82.82 73.05 -69.73
N GLN A 821 82.43 71.97 -70.43
CA GLN A 821 82.86 71.70 -71.80
C GLN A 821 82.21 72.61 -72.86
N VAL A 822 80.96 73.03 -72.68
CA VAL A 822 80.28 74.02 -73.54
C VAL A 822 80.92 75.41 -73.38
N GLU A 823 81.23 75.83 -72.15
CA GLU A 823 82.03 77.04 -71.90
C GLU A 823 83.41 76.94 -72.53
N GLY A 824 84.08 75.79 -72.42
CA GLY A 824 85.35 75.53 -73.11
C GLY A 824 85.26 75.64 -74.63
N LEU A 825 84.24 75.06 -75.26
CA LEU A 825 84.03 75.11 -76.72
C LEU A 825 83.62 76.49 -77.23
N THR A 826 82.80 77.23 -76.49
CA THR A 826 82.44 78.62 -76.84
C THR A 826 83.64 79.56 -76.68
N HIS A 827 84.47 79.36 -75.65
CA HIS A 827 85.75 80.08 -75.52
C HIS A 827 86.74 79.72 -76.64
N LEU A 828 86.75 78.46 -77.11
CA LEU A 828 87.59 78.01 -78.22
C LEU A 828 87.12 78.57 -79.57
N SER A 829 85.80 78.73 -79.77
CA SER A 829 85.22 79.49 -80.90
C SER A 829 85.63 80.96 -80.85
N GLY A 830 85.54 81.60 -79.67
CA GLY A 830 85.94 83.01 -79.47
C GLY A 830 87.42 83.28 -79.74
N LEU A 831 88.30 82.32 -79.47
CA LEU A 831 89.75 82.40 -79.76
C LEU A 831 90.08 82.29 -81.26
N LEU A 832 89.19 81.77 -82.09
CA LEU A 832 89.43 81.56 -83.54
C LEU A 832 89.05 82.76 -84.43
N GLY A 833 88.53 83.86 -83.87
CA GLY A 833 88.31 85.10 -84.62
C GLY A 833 87.43 86.11 -83.87
N GLY A 834 88.04 87.18 -83.35
CA GLY A 834 87.33 88.17 -82.55
C GLY A 834 86.55 89.21 -83.35
N LYS A 835 85.21 89.15 -83.33
CA LYS A 835 84.38 90.15 -82.60
C LYS A 835 82.87 89.83 -82.68
N ASP A 836 82.26 89.78 -81.51
CA ASP A 836 80.87 90.14 -81.18
C ASP A 836 79.74 89.57 -82.05
N VAL A 837 79.38 88.30 -81.79
CA VAL A 837 77.97 87.87 -81.87
C VAL A 837 77.40 87.83 -80.46
N ALA A 838 76.71 88.89 -80.05
CA ALA A 838 76.06 88.97 -78.76
C ALA A 838 74.77 88.13 -78.73
N VAL A 839 74.92 86.82 -78.46
CA VAL A 839 73.81 86.00 -77.96
C VAL A 839 73.67 86.27 -76.47
N SER A 840 72.49 86.75 -76.03
CA SER A 840 72.13 86.72 -74.61
C SER A 840 70.64 86.42 -74.42
N ARG A 841 70.39 85.15 -74.11
CA ARG A 841 69.39 84.62 -73.17
C ARG A 841 68.14 85.49 -72.91
N ALA A 842 66.99 85.00 -73.40
CA ALA A 842 65.70 85.23 -72.76
C ALA A 842 65.13 83.87 -72.32
N SER A 843 65.07 83.65 -71.00
CA SER A 843 64.68 82.39 -70.38
C SER A 843 63.22 82.02 -70.67
N ARG A 844 62.96 80.74 -71.03
CA ARG A 844 61.68 80.11 -70.70
C ARG A 844 61.78 79.52 -69.30
N GLU A 845 61.43 80.30 -68.29
CA GLU A 845 61.12 79.74 -66.98
C GLU A 845 59.81 78.95 -67.07
N GLN A 846 59.84 77.72 -66.56
CA GLN A 846 58.67 76.87 -66.38
C GLN A 846 58.30 76.92 -64.89
N LYS A 847 57.07 77.34 -64.58
CA LYS A 847 56.39 77.16 -63.27
C LYS A 847 55.03 76.51 -63.57
N ALA A 848 54.59 75.46 -62.88
CA ALA A 848 55.18 74.69 -61.77
C ALA A 848 54.92 73.19 -61.97
#